data_AF-A0A4Q0I3K2-F1
#
_entry.id   AF-A0A4Q0I3K2-F1
#
_cell.length_a   1.000
_cell.length_b   1.000
_cell.length_c   1.000
_cell.angle_alpha   90.00
_cell.angle_beta   90.00
_cell.angle_gamma   90.00
#
_symmetry.space_group_name_H-M   'P 1'
#
loop_
_entity.id
_entity.type
_entity.pdbx_description
1 polymer ?
#
loop_
_entity_poly.entity_id
_entity_poly.type
_entity_poly.pdbx_seq_one_letter_code
_entity_poly.pdbx_strand_id
1 'polypeptide(L)'
;MAVNGLSNLINSRVRLTGMSSGLDTDSIIKQLMSIENAKVDKIKQERQILEWKRDTYRDVISKLRSITDEYFNVLKPATNFTSTSAFASYKINSSKESAVTATANAGAASKSHTITVSSLASAAKIVGTSGLVDGIKGSNTVSSFSLQGRELNVTLDGVTKKISLEDYADIDDLETKLESALAKAFGSGKIDVVTTGGNIEFKTLINGSTLSISEPTNNYISSLGFSNGQKNYITGNSDVNSDYSLYTNGSFKITVGSGEAQTINISDATDIDDLTAKIQQAIDGNSELSGKIHVSNDGSKLSFTTISGEAVKLTSGDSKNVLDKLGFSNGSTITATSSSAIDLSGNEKGKTFIINVNGVDKTIEIDKDYSDLDELASYLQTQLGGTVNVTKDPSSNKLVFSSSGTDKLIFKKGPEDGLEKLGFAAEDNKSNKISLSAKLDSFKENFKNDLNVADPNANITFTINDITIDVGKTYANATVNDVINAINSSNAGVKVSYDSLNDRFIMESKTQGAASTISITDTDPSNGVLRAMGLVGGTYTAGTDAEFSLDGVEGMKRSTNEFTIDGVTYSLKGISTEAVTIDVNADMDAVVNNIKNFVNSYNEMIGKINSVLTEERDRKYPPLTDDQKRAMSEDEIKKWEEKAKSGLLRNDSILENIVTNLRRALYDKVEGSSLSLYQIGITTGTYQEKGKLVIDETKLKAALNDNFDAVVQLFTQSSQYTYSESINDSGKRSTRYNESGIAQRINDILQDNIRITRNSNGQKGILLEKAGLVGDMTEYDNLLVNEIKAKDTLIDKMLAKLYEKEEYYYSKFAAMEQLLGSMESQSAWLSQQFGGSSS
;
A
#
# COMPACT_ATOMS: atom_id res chain seq x y z
N MET A 1 42.82 9.38 11.56
CA MET A 1 43.66 8.87 10.45
C MET A 1 45.17 8.90 10.72
N ALA A 2 45.68 9.48 11.82
CA ALA A 2 47.12 9.44 12.15
C ALA A 2 47.58 8.14 12.88
N VAL A 3 46.65 7.33 13.40
CA VAL A 3 46.94 6.09 14.15
C VAL A 3 47.46 4.96 13.25
N ASN A 4 47.02 4.92 11.98
CA ASN A 4 47.45 3.89 11.03
C ASN A 4 48.89 4.07 10.50
N GLY A 5 49.47 5.28 10.63
CA GLY A 5 50.85 5.54 10.21
C GLY A 5 51.90 5.02 11.21
N LEU A 6 51.56 5.00 12.50
CA LEU A 6 52.45 4.50 13.55
C LEU A 6 52.39 2.98 13.68
N SER A 7 51.22 2.36 13.45
CA SER A 7 51.04 0.90 13.52
C SER A 7 51.86 0.13 12.48
N ASN A 8 52.11 0.72 11.30
CA ASN A 8 52.88 0.07 10.22
C ASN A 8 54.41 0.14 10.42
N LEU A 9 54.92 0.98 11.34
CA LEU A 9 56.34 1.01 11.70
C LEU A 9 56.71 -0.04 12.77
N ILE A 10 55.70 -0.62 13.44
CA ILE A 10 55.88 -1.57 14.56
C ILE A 10 56.16 -3.00 14.05
N ASN A 11 55.84 -3.33 12.79
CA ASN A 11 55.75 -4.73 12.34
C ASN A 11 56.90 -5.27 11.45
N SER A 12 58.06 -4.58 11.36
CA SER A 12 59.15 -5.05 10.46
C SER A 12 60.57 -5.00 11.03
N ARG A 13 60.76 -5.27 12.33
CA ARG A 13 62.11 -5.58 12.85
C ARG A 13 62.09 -6.87 13.65
N VAL A 14 62.70 -7.91 13.09
CA VAL A 14 63.06 -9.12 13.82
C VAL A 14 64.07 -8.71 14.89
N ARG A 15 63.61 -8.58 16.14
CA ARG A 15 64.46 -8.24 17.29
C ARG A 15 65.09 -9.54 17.81
N LEU A 16 66.29 -9.86 17.33
CA LEU A 16 67.13 -10.92 17.87
C LEU A 16 67.78 -10.41 19.17
N THR A 17 67.18 -10.71 20.32
CA THR A 17 67.72 -10.38 21.65
C THR A 17 67.89 -11.66 22.46
N GLY A 18 68.87 -11.71 23.36
CA GLY A 18 69.12 -12.81 24.30
C GLY A 18 69.98 -13.98 23.79
N MET A 19 70.43 -13.98 22.52
CA MET A 19 71.15 -15.12 21.94
C MET A 19 72.58 -15.33 22.49
N SER A 20 73.26 -14.27 22.93
CA SER A 20 74.64 -14.35 23.45
C SER A 20 74.70 -14.48 24.98
N SER A 21 73.73 -13.92 25.72
CA SER A 21 73.79 -13.85 27.19
C SER A 21 72.81 -14.77 27.93
N GLY A 22 71.78 -15.31 27.26
CA GLY A 22 70.71 -16.07 27.89
C GLY A 22 69.76 -15.24 28.78
N LEU A 23 69.85 -13.91 28.76
CA LEU A 23 68.97 -13.02 29.52
C LEU A 23 67.61 -12.84 28.83
N ASP A 24 66.53 -12.90 29.60
CA ASP A 24 65.18 -12.53 29.16
C ASP A 24 65.04 -11.00 29.14
N THR A 25 65.65 -10.40 28.11
CA THR A 25 65.70 -8.96 27.88
C THR A 25 64.30 -8.35 27.79
N ASP A 26 63.34 -9.06 27.18
CA ASP A 26 61.95 -8.59 27.06
C ASP A 26 61.25 -8.48 28.42
N SER A 27 61.42 -9.46 29.31
CA SER A 27 60.86 -9.42 30.66
C SER A 27 61.48 -8.28 31.50
N ILE A 28 62.79 -8.07 31.39
CA ILE A 28 63.49 -7.00 32.09
C ILE A 28 63.04 -5.62 31.58
N ILE A 29 62.95 -5.43 30.27
CA ILE A 29 62.48 -4.16 29.68
C ILE A 29 61.03 -3.91 30.08
N LYS A 30 60.15 -4.91 30.06
CA LYS A 30 58.77 -4.78 30.57
C LYS A 30 58.75 -4.33 32.04
N GLN A 31 59.62 -4.87 32.89
CA GLN A 31 59.74 -4.44 34.28
C GLN A 31 60.25 -2.99 34.41
N LEU A 32 61.23 -2.58 33.60
CA LEU A 32 61.74 -1.20 33.55
C LEU A 32 60.68 -0.21 33.05
N MET A 33 59.80 -0.64 32.15
CA MET A 33 58.72 0.16 31.60
C MET A 33 57.47 0.22 32.50
N SER A 34 57.35 -0.66 33.50
CA SER A 34 56.16 -0.79 34.36
C SER A 34 55.71 0.53 35.01
N ILE A 35 56.65 1.34 35.51
CA ILE A 35 56.34 2.63 36.16
C ILE A 35 55.78 3.65 35.15
N GLU A 36 56.31 3.68 33.93
CA GLU A 36 55.84 4.61 32.91
C GLU A 36 54.49 4.16 32.33
N ASN A 37 54.30 2.85 32.15
CA ASN A 37 53.01 2.25 31.78
C ASN A 37 51.93 2.58 32.82
N ALA A 38 52.23 2.44 34.12
CA ALA A 38 51.29 2.78 35.19
C ALA A 38 50.84 4.26 35.15
N LYS A 39 51.72 5.18 34.71
CA LYS A 39 51.33 6.59 34.53
C LYS A 39 50.38 6.75 33.34
N VAL A 40 50.61 6.06 32.23
CA VAL A 40 49.71 6.07 31.06
C VAL A 40 48.35 5.50 31.44
N ASP A 41 48.33 4.36 32.12
CA ASP A 41 47.11 3.70 32.59
C ASP A 41 46.27 4.61 33.49
N LYS A 42 46.90 5.35 34.40
CA LYS A 42 46.20 6.34 35.23
C LYS A 42 45.49 7.40 34.39
N ILE A 43 46.13 7.93 33.34
CA ILE A 43 45.49 8.93 32.46
C ILE A 43 44.37 8.30 31.63
N LYS A 44 44.53 7.05 31.15
CA LYS A 44 43.46 6.29 30.49
C LYS A 44 42.25 6.09 31.41
N GLN A 45 42.48 5.74 32.67
CA GLN A 45 41.42 5.62 33.68
C GLN A 45 40.71 6.96 33.94
N GLU A 46 41.46 8.05 34.08
CA GLU A 46 40.89 9.40 34.21
C GLU A 46 40.04 9.78 32.99
N ARG A 47 40.51 9.46 31.77
CA ARG A 47 39.75 9.65 30.53
C ARG A 47 38.45 8.83 30.52
N GLN A 48 38.51 7.58 30.96
CA GLN A 48 37.33 6.71 31.06
C GLN A 48 36.29 7.25 32.05
N ILE A 49 36.74 7.82 33.18
CA ILE A 49 35.86 8.48 34.16
C ILE A 49 35.11 9.66 33.54
N LEU A 50 35.78 10.48 32.72
CA LEU A 50 35.15 11.61 32.03
C LEU A 50 34.07 11.15 31.05
N GLU A 51 34.33 10.07 30.32
CA GLU A 51 33.35 9.44 29.44
C GLU A 51 32.12 8.96 30.21
N TRP A 52 32.31 8.22 31.29
CA TRP A 52 31.18 7.74 32.10
C TRP A 52 30.39 8.88 32.75
N LYS A 53 31.06 9.97 33.17
CA LYS A 53 30.38 11.19 33.64
C LYS A 53 29.52 11.81 32.55
N ARG A 54 30.07 11.96 31.34
CA ARG A 54 29.34 12.49 30.18
C ARG A 54 28.09 11.66 29.90
N ASP A 55 28.23 10.35 29.87
CA ASP A 55 27.12 9.44 29.57
C ASP A 55 26.05 9.51 30.67
N THR A 56 26.46 9.60 31.95
CA THR A 56 25.52 9.79 33.07
C THR A 56 24.77 11.13 32.98
N TYR A 57 25.43 12.23 32.60
CA TYR A 57 24.73 13.48 32.33
C TYR A 57 23.76 13.36 31.15
N ARG A 58 24.14 12.66 30.07
CA ARG A 58 23.27 12.42 28.89
C ARG A 58 22.02 11.62 29.24
N ASP A 59 22.12 10.66 30.16
CA ASP A 59 20.96 9.97 30.71
C ASP A 59 20.00 10.94 31.43
N VAL A 60 20.55 11.85 32.25
CA VAL A 60 19.75 12.87 32.93
C VAL A 60 19.10 13.83 31.92
N ILE A 61 19.86 14.33 30.93
CA ILE A 61 19.37 15.18 29.84
C ILE A 61 18.21 14.50 29.12
N SER A 62 18.34 13.21 28.80
CA SER A 62 17.28 12.43 28.14
C SER A 62 15.99 12.38 28.98
N LYS A 63 16.10 12.18 30.30
CA LYS A 63 14.93 12.20 31.19
C LYS A 63 14.30 13.60 31.28
N LEU A 64 15.09 14.66 31.35
CA LEU A 64 14.60 16.05 31.32
C LEU A 64 13.89 16.37 29.98
N ARG A 65 14.44 15.91 28.86
CA ARG A 65 13.83 16.12 27.54
C ARG A 65 12.52 15.36 27.37
N SER A 66 12.43 14.14 27.91
CA SER A 66 11.20 13.35 27.85
C SER A 66 10.04 14.05 28.56
N ILE A 67 10.26 14.62 29.75
CA ILE A 67 9.21 15.38 30.44
C ILE A 67 8.88 16.70 29.71
N THR A 68 9.89 17.37 29.12
CA THR A 68 9.66 18.58 28.31
C THR A 68 8.83 18.29 27.07
N ASP A 69 9.14 17.21 26.36
CA ASP A 69 8.40 16.82 25.18
C ASP A 69 6.96 16.41 25.52
N GLU A 70 6.74 15.71 26.62
CA GLU A 70 5.40 15.24 26.97
C GLU A 70 4.50 16.35 27.52
N TYR A 71 5.01 17.18 28.43
CA TYR A 71 4.17 18.10 29.21
C TYR A 71 4.35 19.57 28.89
N PHE A 72 5.33 19.93 28.06
CA PHE A 72 5.62 21.32 27.71
C PHE A 72 5.76 21.55 26.19
N ASN A 73 5.38 20.57 25.38
CA ASN A 73 5.38 20.68 23.92
C ASN A 73 4.05 21.24 23.41
N VAL A 74 4.11 22.35 22.69
CA VAL A 74 2.93 23.02 22.10
C VAL A 74 2.18 22.15 21.08
N LEU A 75 2.85 21.14 20.50
CA LEU A 75 2.25 20.18 19.57
C LEU A 75 1.47 19.07 20.30
N LYS A 76 1.54 19.00 21.64
CA LYS A 76 0.77 18.07 22.48
C LYS A 76 -0.19 18.84 23.41
N PRO A 77 -1.23 19.53 22.88
CA PRO A 77 -2.07 20.42 23.67
C PRO A 77 -2.80 19.73 24.84
N ALA A 78 -3.14 18.44 24.71
CA ALA A 78 -3.84 17.67 25.75
C ALA A 78 -2.99 17.42 27.01
N THR A 79 -1.66 17.46 26.87
CA THR A 79 -0.71 17.25 27.98
C THR A 79 0.15 18.48 28.24
N ASN A 80 0.03 19.56 27.46
CA ASN A 80 0.84 20.75 27.64
C ASN A 80 0.38 21.58 28.87
N PHE A 81 1.01 21.35 30.03
CA PHE A 81 0.71 22.03 31.29
C PHE A 81 1.05 23.53 31.28
N THR A 82 1.74 24.04 30.26
CA THR A 82 1.93 25.49 30.09
C THR A 82 0.70 26.19 29.49
N SER A 83 -0.32 25.44 29.07
CA SER A 83 -1.55 25.93 28.46
C SER A 83 -2.79 25.40 29.18
N THR A 84 -3.90 26.13 29.11
CA THR A 84 -5.19 25.72 29.66
C THR A 84 -5.74 24.45 29.01
N SER A 85 -5.29 24.12 27.80
CA SER A 85 -5.73 22.95 27.04
C SER A 85 -5.47 21.62 27.74
N ALA A 86 -4.42 21.50 28.57
CA ALA A 86 -4.15 20.28 29.33
C ALA A 86 -5.20 19.99 30.42
N PHE A 87 -6.00 21.01 30.77
CA PHE A 87 -7.05 20.94 31.78
C PHE A 87 -8.45 20.97 31.16
N ALA A 88 -8.56 21.22 29.86
CA ALA A 88 -9.83 21.29 29.16
C ALA A 88 -10.23 19.89 28.63
N SER A 89 -10.72 19.05 29.52
CA SER A 89 -11.25 17.72 29.19
C SER A 89 -12.77 17.70 29.33
N TYR A 90 -13.44 17.05 28.37
CA TYR A 90 -14.90 17.02 28.29
C TYR A 90 -15.41 15.61 28.07
N LYS A 91 -16.48 15.27 28.78
CA LYS A 91 -17.30 14.10 28.55
C LYS A 91 -18.56 14.53 27.82
N ILE A 92 -18.83 13.88 26.69
CA ILE A 92 -20.03 14.14 25.90
C ILE A 92 -20.95 12.94 25.94
N ASN A 93 -22.23 13.20 26.19
CA ASN A 93 -23.29 12.22 26.05
C ASN A 93 -24.25 12.68 24.95
N SER A 94 -24.59 11.79 24.02
CA SER A 94 -25.66 12.03 23.04
C SER A 94 -26.89 11.21 23.44
N SER A 95 -28.05 11.85 23.44
CA SER A 95 -29.34 11.17 23.63
C SER A 95 -29.67 10.20 22.48
N LYS A 96 -29.03 10.33 21.31
CA LYS A 96 -29.23 9.46 20.13
C LYS A 96 -27.98 9.36 19.26
N GLU A 97 -27.03 8.52 19.68
CA GLU A 97 -25.75 8.32 18.97
C GLU A 97 -25.87 7.80 17.54
N SER A 98 -26.98 7.12 17.20
CA SER A 98 -27.23 6.66 15.82
C SER A 98 -27.55 7.82 14.87
N ALA A 99 -27.92 8.98 15.39
CA ALA A 99 -28.21 10.19 14.62
C ALA A 99 -27.06 11.20 14.71
N VAL A 100 -26.60 11.53 15.93
CA VAL A 100 -25.51 12.49 16.14
C VAL A 100 -24.59 12.05 17.27
N THR A 101 -23.30 12.12 17.03
CA THR A 101 -22.26 12.10 18.09
C THR A 101 -21.52 13.41 18.10
N ALA A 102 -20.81 13.72 19.19
CA ALA A 102 -19.95 14.88 19.23
C ALA A 102 -18.69 14.64 20.06
N THR A 103 -17.67 15.45 19.80
CA THR A 103 -16.47 15.61 20.62
C THR A 103 -16.28 17.08 20.97
N ALA A 104 -15.60 17.39 22.07
CA ALA A 104 -15.36 18.77 22.50
C ALA A 104 -13.85 19.00 22.58
N ASN A 105 -13.43 20.15 22.05
CA ASN A 105 -12.06 20.62 22.14
C ASN A 105 -11.90 21.61 23.30
N ALA A 106 -10.67 22.10 23.51
CA ALA A 106 -10.34 22.97 24.64
C ALA A 106 -11.11 24.29 24.69
N GLY A 107 -11.72 24.74 23.58
CA GLY A 107 -12.53 25.94 23.49
C GLY A 107 -14.03 25.73 23.73
N ALA A 108 -14.47 24.49 23.98
CA ALA A 108 -15.87 24.20 24.29
C ALA A 108 -16.27 24.78 25.66
N ALA A 109 -17.56 25.07 25.83
CA ALA A 109 -18.15 25.40 27.13
C ALA A 109 -18.96 24.20 27.64
N SER A 110 -18.99 23.99 28.96
CA SER A 110 -19.86 22.97 29.56
C SER A 110 -21.33 23.42 29.47
N LYS A 111 -22.03 22.97 28.44
CA LYS A 111 -23.46 23.23 28.22
C LYS A 111 -24.11 22.06 27.46
N SER A 112 -25.43 21.98 27.57
CA SER A 112 -26.23 21.10 26.74
C SER A 112 -26.59 21.79 25.44
N HIS A 113 -26.46 21.07 24.32
CA HIS A 113 -26.85 21.50 22.99
C HIS A 113 -28.01 20.66 22.47
N THR A 114 -28.88 21.26 21.66
CA THR A 114 -29.97 20.53 20.99
C THR A 114 -29.81 20.60 19.49
N ILE A 115 -29.71 19.45 18.83
CA ILE A 115 -29.54 19.33 17.38
C ILE A 115 -30.64 18.48 16.75
N THR A 116 -31.21 18.93 15.64
CA THR A 116 -32.13 18.13 14.82
C THR A 116 -31.59 18.03 13.40
N VAL A 117 -31.32 16.82 12.92
CA VAL A 117 -30.77 16.55 11.59
C VAL A 117 -31.90 16.29 10.60
N SER A 118 -32.04 17.17 9.61
CA SER A 118 -33.05 17.06 8.55
C SER A 118 -32.53 16.25 7.36
N SER A 119 -31.26 16.43 6.98
CA SER A 119 -30.59 15.67 5.91
C SER A 119 -29.10 15.54 6.18
N LEU A 120 -28.49 14.50 5.62
CA LEU A 120 -27.05 14.29 5.63
C LEU A 120 -26.42 14.82 4.35
N ALA A 121 -25.17 15.26 4.44
CA ALA A 121 -24.39 15.63 3.28
C ALA A 121 -24.11 14.39 2.43
N SER A 122 -24.30 14.50 1.12
CA SER A 122 -24.00 13.45 0.15
C SER A 122 -23.02 13.95 -0.90
N ALA A 123 -22.22 13.03 -1.47
CA ALA A 123 -21.35 13.32 -2.59
C ALA A 123 -22.11 13.20 -3.92
N ALA A 124 -21.72 14.01 -4.90
CA ALA A 124 -22.15 13.80 -6.28
C ALA A 124 -21.72 12.43 -6.79
N LYS A 125 -22.55 11.82 -7.64
CA LYS A 125 -22.35 10.45 -8.11
C LYS A 125 -22.87 10.26 -9.53
N ILE A 126 -22.12 9.53 -10.35
CA ILE A 126 -22.57 8.96 -11.62
C ILE A 126 -22.69 7.45 -11.44
N VAL A 127 -23.88 6.92 -11.68
CA VAL A 127 -24.12 5.48 -11.78
C VAL A 127 -24.15 5.11 -13.26
N GLY A 128 -23.17 4.36 -13.72
CA GLY A 128 -23.07 3.94 -15.11
C GLY A 128 -24.22 3.02 -15.54
N THR A 129 -24.41 2.90 -16.85
CA THR A 129 -25.40 2.00 -17.44
C THR A 129 -25.12 0.54 -17.06
N SER A 130 -26.18 -0.26 -16.85
CA SER A 130 -26.08 -1.68 -16.48
C SER A 130 -26.12 -2.60 -17.70
N GLY A 131 -25.58 -3.81 -17.53
CA GLY A 131 -25.53 -4.81 -18.59
C GLY A 131 -24.60 -4.33 -19.70
N LEU A 132 -23.31 -4.24 -19.37
CA LEU A 132 -22.31 -3.71 -20.29
C LEU A 132 -21.90 -4.75 -21.36
N VAL A 133 -22.65 -5.84 -21.48
CA VAL A 133 -22.53 -6.91 -22.49
C VAL A 133 -23.90 -7.08 -23.18
N ASP A 134 -23.95 -7.16 -24.51
CA ASP A 134 -25.17 -7.05 -25.33
C ASP A 134 -26.10 -8.29 -25.35
N GLY A 135 -27.38 -8.08 -25.73
CA GLY A 135 -28.44 -9.09 -25.92
C GLY A 135 -28.55 -9.67 -27.34
N ILE A 136 -29.60 -10.46 -27.64
CA ILE A 136 -29.81 -11.09 -28.96
C ILE A 136 -30.79 -10.28 -29.82
N LYS A 137 -30.28 -9.67 -30.89
CA LYS A 137 -31.05 -8.81 -31.80
C LYS A 137 -31.21 -9.39 -33.21
N GLY A 138 -32.43 -9.43 -33.72
CA GLY A 138 -32.69 -9.80 -35.11
C GLY A 138 -32.24 -8.70 -36.09
N SER A 139 -31.61 -9.07 -37.19
CA SER A 139 -31.02 -8.16 -38.18
C SER A 139 -32.01 -7.68 -39.26
N ASN A 140 -33.15 -8.34 -39.43
CA ASN A 140 -34.15 -8.01 -40.44
C ASN A 140 -35.37 -7.27 -39.86
N THR A 141 -35.93 -6.36 -40.66
CA THR A 141 -37.28 -5.83 -40.44
C THR A 141 -38.30 -6.96 -40.67
N VAL A 142 -39.14 -7.23 -39.68
CA VAL A 142 -40.18 -8.26 -39.76
C VAL A 142 -41.26 -7.78 -40.74
N SER A 143 -41.36 -8.44 -41.89
CA SER A 143 -42.43 -8.23 -42.87
C SER A 143 -43.56 -9.26 -42.66
N SER A 144 -44.78 -8.98 -43.10
CA SER A 144 -45.95 -9.84 -42.82
C SER A 144 -45.86 -11.21 -43.50
N PHE A 145 -45.56 -12.26 -42.74
CA PHE A 145 -45.65 -13.65 -43.17
C PHE A 145 -46.35 -14.51 -42.10
N SER A 146 -47.01 -15.60 -42.50
CA SER A 146 -47.71 -16.48 -41.56
C SER A 146 -46.70 -17.29 -40.72
N LEU A 147 -46.92 -17.28 -39.41
CA LEU A 147 -46.13 -17.99 -38.40
C LEU A 147 -46.87 -19.18 -37.79
N GLN A 148 -48.15 -19.37 -38.13
CA GLN A 148 -48.99 -20.42 -37.57
C GLN A 148 -48.41 -21.82 -37.78
N GLY A 149 -48.24 -22.54 -36.66
CA GLY A 149 -47.72 -23.90 -36.63
C GLY A 149 -46.19 -24.00 -36.69
N ARG A 150 -45.47 -22.89 -36.59
CA ARG A 150 -43.99 -22.86 -36.54
C ARG A 150 -43.50 -22.87 -35.09
N GLU A 151 -42.25 -23.27 -34.89
CA GLU A 151 -41.63 -23.34 -33.58
C GLU A 151 -40.23 -22.75 -33.62
N LEU A 152 -39.79 -22.10 -32.54
CA LEU A 152 -38.38 -21.83 -32.29
C LEU A 152 -37.94 -22.43 -30.95
N ASN A 153 -36.68 -22.83 -30.87
CA ASN A 153 -36.05 -23.20 -29.61
C ASN A 153 -35.49 -21.93 -28.97
N VAL A 154 -35.93 -21.64 -27.76
CA VAL A 154 -35.28 -20.65 -26.90
C VAL A 154 -34.55 -21.40 -25.81
N THR A 155 -33.28 -21.10 -25.62
CA THR A 155 -32.49 -21.62 -24.51
C THR A 155 -32.17 -20.47 -23.57
N LEU A 156 -32.69 -20.53 -22.36
CA LEU A 156 -32.38 -19.60 -21.29
C LEU A 156 -31.61 -20.36 -20.21
N ASP A 157 -30.38 -19.94 -19.92
CA ASP A 157 -29.52 -20.53 -18.89
C ASP A 157 -29.36 -22.05 -19.03
N GLY A 158 -29.16 -22.50 -20.27
CA GLY A 158 -28.98 -23.93 -20.61
C GLY A 158 -30.27 -24.75 -20.69
N VAL A 159 -31.43 -24.18 -20.36
CA VAL A 159 -32.73 -24.86 -20.48
C VAL A 159 -33.39 -24.50 -21.80
N THR A 160 -33.43 -25.44 -22.74
CA THR A 160 -34.09 -25.27 -24.03
C THR A 160 -35.59 -25.58 -23.92
N LYS A 161 -36.43 -24.65 -24.38
CA LYS A 161 -37.87 -24.88 -24.57
C LYS A 161 -38.28 -24.53 -25.99
N LYS A 162 -39.20 -25.33 -26.53
CA LYS A 162 -39.87 -25.05 -27.79
C LYS A 162 -40.96 -24.01 -27.56
N ILE A 163 -40.91 -22.95 -28.34
CA ILE A 163 -41.88 -21.87 -28.34
C ILE A 163 -42.66 -21.96 -29.64
N SER A 164 -43.93 -22.34 -29.54
CA SER A 164 -44.85 -22.35 -30.69
C SER A 164 -45.22 -20.92 -31.05
N LEU A 165 -45.17 -20.62 -32.35
CA LEU A 165 -45.50 -19.33 -32.91
C LEU A 165 -46.94 -19.31 -33.43
N GLU A 166 -47.65 -18.22 -33.13
CA GLU A 166 -48.99 -17.94 -33.62
C GLU A 166 -48.93 -16.87 -34.73
N ASP A 167 -49.95 -16.83 -35.60
CA ASP A 167 -50.09 -15.73 -36.55
C ASP A 167 -50.31 -14.41 -35.81
N TYR A 168 -49.83 -13.32 -36.40
CA TYR A 168 -49.85 -11.97 -35.85
C TYR A 168 -50.45 -10.97 -36.86
N ALA A 169 -51.07 -9.92 -36.37
CA ALA A 169 -51.65 -8.86 -37.19
C ALA A 169 -50.60 -7.82 -37.63
N ASP A 170 -49.73 -7.42 -36.71
CA ASP A 170 -48.64 -6.46 -36.88
C ASP A 170 -47.51 -6.79 -35.90
N ILE A 171 -46.42 -6.01 -35.93
CA ILE A 171 -45.21 -6.32 -35.15
C ILE A 171 -45.45 -6.17 -33.63
N ASP A 172 -46.39 -5.31 -33.22
CA ASP A 172 -46.74 -5.10 -31.80
C ASP A 172 -47.57 -6.29 -31.27
N ASP A 173 -48.47 -6.85 -32.10
CA ASP A 173 -49.17 -8.10 -31.81
C ASP A 173 -48.21 -9.29 -31.77
N LEU A 174 -47.19 -9.31 -32.62
CA LEU A 174 -46.12 -10.33 -32.59
C LEU A 174 -45.26 -10.24 -31.33
N GLU A 175 -44.87 -9.03 -30.92
CA GLU A 175 -44.17 -8.76 -29.66
C GLU A 175 -44.98 -9.35 -28.49
N THR A 176 -46.23 -8.92 -28.35
CA THR A 176 -47.13 -9.34 -27.26
C THR A 176 -47.32 -10.86 -27.20
N LYS A 177 -47.46 -11.51 -28.36
CA LYS A 177 -47.62 -12.98 -28.45
C LYS A 177 -46.35 -13.74 -28.10
N LEU A 178 -45.19 -13.28 -28.57
CA LEU A 178 -43.89 -13.86 -28.22
C LEU A 178 -43.60 -13.71 -26.74
N GLU A 179 -43.85 -12.54 -26.15
CA GLU A 179 -43.73 -12.33 -24.70
C GLU A 179 -44.62 -13.27 -23.92
N SER A 180 -45.89 -13.41 -24.34
CA SER A 180 -46.85 -14.30 -23.70
C SER A 180 -46.41 -15.77 -23.79
N ALA A 181 -45.87 -16.20 -24.93
CA ALA A 181 -45.39 -17.55 -25.13
C ALA A 181 -44.13 -17.84 -24.30
N LEU A 182 -43.20 -16.89 -24.23
CA LEU A 182 -41.99 -16.97 -23.41
C LEU A 182 -42.32 -16.93 -21.91
N ALA A 183 -43.27 -16.12 -21.48
CA ALA A 183 -43.74 -16.07 -20.10
C ALA A 183 -44.41 -17.39 -19.69
N LYS A 184 -45.19 -18.02 -20.58
CA LYS A 184 -45.73 -19.38 -20.35
C LYS A 184 -44.62 -20.43 -20.28
N ALA A 185 -43.61 -20.33 -21.14
CA ALA A 185 -42.53 -21.30 -21.20
C ALA A 185 -41.56 -21.17 -20.02
N PHE A 186 -41.09 -19.96 -19.70
CA PHE A 186 -40.02 -19.75 -18.72
C PHE A 186 -40.48 -19.11 -17.41
N GLY A 187 -41.71 -18.56 -17.36
CA GLY A 187 -42.21 -17.70 -16.29
C GLY A 187 -42.14 -16.22 -16.68
N SER A 188 -43.05 -15.40 -16.16
CA SER A 188 -43.07 -13.95 -16.41
C SER A 188 -41.82 -13.24 -15.87
N GLY A 189 -41.36 -12.18 -16.55
CA GLY A 189 -40.26 -11.32 -16.08
C GLY A 189 -38.85 -11.88 -16.28
N LYS A 190 -38.67 -12.84 -17.20
CA LYS A 190 -37.36 -13.47 -17.49
C LYS A 190 -36.76 -13.07 -18.83
N ILE A 191 -37.60 -12.97 -19.86
CA ILE A 191 -37.21 -12.57 -21.21
C ILE A 191 -38.23 -11.49 -21.63
N ASP A 192 -37.73 -10.34 -22.05
CA ASP A 192 -38.45 -9.26 -22.70
C ASP A 192 -38.37 -9.45 -24.21
N VAL A 193 -39.41 -9.02 -24.93
CA VAL A 193 -39.34 -8.90 -26.38
C VAL A 193 -39.52 -7.43 -26.71
N VAL A 194 -38.54 -6.82 -27.36
CA VAL A 194 -38.61 -5.41 -27.73
C VAL A 194 -38.59 -5.29 -29.24
N THR A 195 -39.53 -4.53 -29.79
CA THR A 195 -39.46 -4.12 -31.19
C THR A 195 -38.77 -2.77 -31.33
N THR A 196 -37.82 -2.65 -32.25
CA THR A 196 -37.14 -1.36 -32.53
C THR A 196 -36.80 -1.29 -34.01
N GLY A 197 -37.30 -0.26 -34.70
CA GLY A 197 -37.06 -0.08 -36.13
C GLY A 197 -37.66 -1.17 -37.02
N GLY A 198 -38.67 -1.89 -36.52
CA GLY A 198 -39.28 -3.03 -37.20
C GLY A 198 -38.53 -4.36 -37.00
N ASN A 199 -37.50 -4.40 -36.16
CA ASN A 199 -36.77 -5.61 -35.78
C ASN A 199 -37.23 -6.10 -34.41
N ILE A 200 -37.09 -7.40 -34.14
CA ILE A 200 -37.36 -8.01 -32.83
C ILE A 200 -36.03 -8.22 -32.09
N GLU A 201 -36.01 -7.92 -30.80
CA GLU A 201 -34.89 -8.18 -29.90
C GLU A 201 -35.39 -8.96 -28.69
N PHE A 202 -34.73 -10.07 -28.35
CA PHE A 202 -35.01 -10.78 -27.11
C PHE A 202 -33.99 -10.34 -26.05
N LYS A 203 -34.48 -9.76 -24.96
CA LYS A 203 -33.65 -9.28 -23.86
C LYS A 203 -33.85 -10.18 -22.65
N THR A 204 -32.77 -10.60 -22.02
CA THR A 204 -32.90 -11.21 -20.69
C THR A 204 -33.20 -10.10 -19.69
N LEU A 205 -34.26 -10.29 -18.90
CA LEU A 205 -34.63 -9.39 -17.80
C LEU A 205 -33.91 -9.76 -16.49
N ILE A 206 -33.24 -10.92 -16.49
CA ILE A 206 -32.37 -11.40 -15.42
C ILE A 206 -30.92 -11.21 -15.86
N ASN A 207 -30.18 -10.36 -15.14
CA ASN A 207 -28.79 -10.02 -15.44
C ASN A 207 -27.88 -11.25 -15.34
N GLY A 208 -27.08 -11.49 -16.39
CA GLY A 208 -26.13 -12.62 -16.47
C GLY A 208 -26.69 -13.87 -17.16
N SER A 209 -27.96 -13.87 -17.53
CA SER A 209 -28.56 -15.02 -18.20
C SER A 209 -28.02 -15.19 -19.63
N THR A 210 -27.65 -16.43 -19.98
CA THR A 210 -27.32 -16.78 -21.37
C THR A 210 -28.60 -17.05 -22.12
N LEU A 211 -28.70 -16.46 -23.29
CA LEU A 211 -29.82 -16.67 -24.19
C LEU A 211 -29.27 -17.28 -25.48
N SER A 212 -29.98 -18.22 -26.06
CA SER A 212 -29.77 -18.60 -27.46
C SER A 212 -31.10 -18.88 -28.14
N ILE A 213 -31.13 -18.62 -29.43
CA ILE A 213 -32.29 -18.84 -30.28
C ILE A 213 -31.86 -19.75 -31.42
N SER A 214 -32.55 -20.87 -31.56
CA SER A 214 -32.27 -21.85 -32.61
C SER A 214 -33.57 -22.43 -33.17
N GLU A 215 -33.46 -23.22 -34.23
CA GLU A 215 -34.59 -23.83 -34.90
C GLU A 215 -34.66 -25.34 -34.63
N PRO A 216 -35.86 -25.93 -34.47
CA PRO A 216 -36.02 -27.38 -34.36
C PRO A 216 -35.98 -28.09 -35.73
N THR A 217 -36.59 -27.53 -36.78
CA THR A 217 -36.53 -27.98 -38.19
C THR A 217 -37.13 -26.89 -39.11
N ASN A 218 -36.34 -26.36 -40.07
CA ASN A 218 -36.64 -25.30 -41.09
C ASN A 218 -36.56 -23.80 -40.71
N ASN A 219 -35.99 -23.05 -41.68
CA ASN A 219 -35.42 -21.67 -41.69
C ASN A 219 -36.35 -20.47 -41.38
N TYR A 220 -37.28 -20.54 -40.43
CA TYR A 220 -38.25 -19.47 -40.19
C TYR A 220 -37.80 -18.35 -39.23
N ILE A 221 -36.83 -18.58 -38.34
CA ILE A 221 -36.35 -17.50 -37.44
C ILE A 221 -35.50 -16.47 -38.18
N SER A 222 -34.92 -16.86 -39.33
CA SER A 222 -34.26 -15.93 -40.26
C SER A 222 -35.19 -14.84 -40.80
N SER A 223 -36.49 -15.14 -40.92
CA SER A 223 -37.52 -14.19 -41.34
C SER A 223 -37.88 -13.20 -40.22
N LEU A 224 -37.60 -13.56 -38.96
CA LEU A 224 -37.65 -12.68 -37.80
C LEU A 224 -36.32 -11.92 -37.58
N GLY A 225 -35.34 -12.14 -38.46
CA GLY A 225 -34.01 -11.53 -38.38
C GLY A 225 -32.99 -12.30 -37.55
N PHE A 226 -33.33 -13.46 -36.99
CA PHE A 226 -32.41 -14.22 -36.15
C PHE A 226 -31.62 -15.26 -36.96
N SER A 227 -30.34 -15.41 -36.64
CA SER A 227 -29.52 -16.51 -37.17
C SER A 227 -29.78 -17.79 -36.36
N ASN A 228 -29.72 -18.96 -37.00
CA ASN A 228 -29.86 -20.23 -36.28
C ASN A 228 -28.70 -20.45 -35.31
N GLY A 229 -29.02 -20.58 -34.02
CA GLY A 229 -28.02 -20.64 -32.95
C GLY A 229 -27.46 -19.28 -32.57
N GLN A 230 -28.15 -18.18 -32.88
CA GLN A 230 -27.77 -16.85 -32.42
C GLN A 230 -27.75 -16.80 -30.90
N LYS A 231 -26.66 -16.27 -30.36
CA LYS A 231 -26.28 -16.34 -28.95
C LYS A 231 -25.82 -14.96 -28.50
N ASN A 232 -25.96 -14.68 -27.21
CA ASN A 232 -25.27 -13.56 -26.57
C ASN A 232 -23.86 -13.96 -26.05
N TYR A 233 -23.19 -14.93 -26.69
CA TYR A 233 -21.85 -15.48 -26.35
C TYR A 233 -21.14 -16.16 -27.57
N ILE A 234 -19.80 -16.33 -27.59
CA ILE A 234 -18.96 -16.71 -28.78
C ILE A 234 -18.37 -18.16 -28.72
N THR A 235 -18.20 -18.87 -29.87
CA THR A 235 -17.27 -20.03 -30.10
C THR A 235 -17.13 -20.57 -31.61
N GLY A 236 -16.09 -21.41 -31.93
CA GLY A 236 -15.81 -22.51 -32.95
C GLY A 236 -16.49 -22.88 -34.29
N ASN A 237 -15.78 -23.22 -35.41
CA ASN A 237 -16.42 -23.79 -36.65
C ASN A 237 -15.81 -25.03 -37.44
N SER A 238 -15.03 -25.98 -36.87
CA SER A 238 -14.54 -27.34 -37.38
C SER A 238 -13.24 -27.40 -38.24
N ASP A 239 -12.72 -28.62 -38.64
CA ASP A 239 -11.50 -29.11 -39.44
C ASP A 239 -11.78 -29.72 -40.89
N VAL A 240 -10.79 -29.99 -41.81
CA VAL A 240 -10.97 -30.74 -43.11
C VAL A 240 -10.47 -32.18 -42.93
N ASN A 241 -11.28 -33.14 -43.38
CA ASN A 241 -11.09 -34.58 -43.09
C ASN A 241 -10.07 -35.28 -44.01
N SER A 242 -9.51 -36.38 -43.50
CA SER A 242 -8.31 -37.10 -43.90
C SER A 242 -8.44 -38.02 -45.14
N ASP A 243 -9.12 -37.61 -46.22
CA ASP A 243 -9.13 -38.39 -47.47
C ASP A 243 -8.32 -37.71 -48.58
N TYR A 244 -7.01 -37.91 -48.48
CA TYR A 244 -5.93 -37.21 -49.20
C TYR A 244 -5.82 -37.52 -50.72
N SER A 245 -6.80 -38.20 -51.35
CA SER A 245 -6.73 -38.55 -52.79
C SER A 245 -7.66 -37.75 -53.72
N LEU A 246 -8.44 -36.80 -53.19
CA LEU A 246 -9.55 -36.14 -53.92
C LEU A 246 -9.23 -34.74 -54.50
N TYR A 247 -8.03 -34.21 -54.27
CA TYR A 247 -7.64 -32.81 -54.58
C TYR A 247 -6.87 -32.62 -55.90
N THR A 248 -6.67 -33.68 -56.68
CA THR A 248 -5.61 -33.69 -57.71
C THR A 248 -5.96 -32.99 -59.03
N ASN A 249 -7.21 -32.56 -59.30
CA ASN A 249 -7.53 -31.75 -60.49
C ASN A 249 -8.94 -31.11 -60.46
N GLY A 250 -9.06 -29.80 -60.31
CA GLY A 250 -10.31 -29.03 -60.44
C GLY A 250 -10.11 -27.51 -60.36
N SER A 251 -11.18 -26.71 -60.49
CA SER A 251 -11.10 -25.24 -60.39
C SER A 251 -12.21 -24.62 -59.55
N PHE A 252 -11.92 -23.47 -58.96
CA PHE A 252 -12.88 -22.60 -58.30
C PHE A 252 -12.65 -21.14 -58.69
N LYS A 253 -13.58 -20.25 -58.39
CA LYS A 253 -13.54 -18.83 -58.69
C LYS A 253 -13.61 -17.99 -57.43
N ILE A 254 -12.94 -16.86 -57.44
CA ILE A 254 -12.86 -15.91 -56.33
C ILE A 254 -13.33 -14.54 -56.79
N THR A 255 -14.17 -13.88 -56.02
CA THR A 255 -14.68 -12.52 -56.26
C THR A 255 -14.46 -11.68 -55.01
N VAL A 256 -13.85 -10.49 -55.14
CA VAL A 256 -13.70 -9.51 -54.03
C VAL A 256 -14.69 -8.37 -54.23
N GLY A 257 -15.50 -8.06 -53.23
CA GLY A 257 -16.46 -6.95 -53.29
C GLY A 257 -17.44 -7.12 -54.46
N SER A 258 -17.55 -6.10 -55.32
CA SER A 258 -18.33 -6.14 -56.57
C SER A 258 -17.47 -6.41 -57.83
N GLY A 259 -16.24 -6.88 -57.68
CA GLY A 259 -15.31 -7.15 -58.78
C GLY A 259 -15.69 -8.36 -59.64
N GLU A 260 -14.94 -8.61 -60.73
CA GLU A 260 -15.17 -9.78 -61.58
C GLU A 260 -14.61 -11.07 -60.95
N ALA A 261 -15.31 -12.19 -61.13
CA ALA A 261 -14.90 -13.50 -60.63
C ALA A 261 -13.68 -14.07 -61.36
N GLN A 262 -12.60 -14.30 -60.62
CA GLN A 262 -11.32 -14.78 -61.13
C GLN A 262 -11.17 -16.28 -60.90
N THR A 263 -10.72 -17.04 -61.91
CA THR A 263 -10.64 -18.51 -61.82
C THR A 263 -9.28 -18.96 -61.28
N ILE A 264 -9.29 -19.82 -60.27
CA ILE A 264 -8.15 -20.49 -59.67
C ILE A 264 -8.22 -21.98 -60.00
N ASN A 265 -7.18 -22.48 -60.67
CA ASN A 265 -7.05 -23.90 -61.03
C ASN A 265 -6.15 -24.61 -60.03
N ILE A 266 -6.56 -25.79 -59.59
CA ILE A 266 -5.79 -26.66 -58.69
C ILE A 266 -5.49 -27.97 -59.42
N SER A 267 -4.21 -28.32 -59.52
CA SER A 267 -3.76 -29.61 -60.03
C SER A 267 -2.57 -30.13 -59.23
N ASP A 268 -2.50 -31.46 -59.11
CA ASP A 268 -1.33 -32.19 -58.62
C ASP A 268 -0.80 -31.73 -57.24
N ALA A 269 -1.69 -31.30 -56.35
CA ALA A 269 -1.34 -30.99 -54.95
C ALA A 269 -1.15 -32.28 -54.14
N THR A 270 -0.08 -32.33 -53.35
CA THR A 270 0.38 -33.56 -52.67
C THR A 270 0.05 -33.61 -51.17
N ASP A 271 -0.05 -32.45 -50.53
CA ASP A 271 -0.49 -32.27 -49.15
C ASP A 271 -1.16 -30.88 -48.98
N ILE A 272 -1.66 -30.55 -47.79
CA ILE A 272 -2.41 -29.30 -47.56
C ILE A 272 -1.53 -28.05 -47.64
N ASP A 273 -0.23 -28.15 -47.33
CA ASP A 273 0.72 -27.05 -47.45
C ASP A 273 1.05 -26.76 -48.92
N ASP A 274 1.28 -27.80 -49.73
CA ASP A 274 1.49 -27.71 -51.19
C ASP A 274 0.22 -27.19 -51.90
N LEU A 275 -0.96 -27.64 -51.46
CA LEU A 275 -2.26 -27.13 -51.92
C LEU A 275 -2.45 -25.65 -51.60
N THR A 276 -2.12 -25.23 -50.37
CA THR A 276 -2.18 -23.84 -49.91
C THR A 276 -1.23 -22.96 -50.71
N ALA A 277 0.02 -23.39 -50.88
CA ALA A 277 1.03 -22.66 -51.63
C ALA A 277 0.63 -22.46 -53.11
N LYS A 278 0.06 -23.49 -53.76
CA LYS A 278 -0.43 -23.42 -55.14
C LYS A 278 -1.63 -22.49 -55.30
N ILE A 279 -2.58 -22.53 -54.37
CA ILE A 279 -3.74 -21.60 -54.37
C ILE A 279 -3.26 -20.16 -54.15
N GLN A 280 -2.37 -19.93 -53.17
CA GLN A 280 -1.84 -18.59 -52.87
C GLN A 280 -1.04 -18.03 -54.07
N GLN A 281 -0.22 -18.86 -54.73
CA GLN A 281 0.54 -18.44 -55.91
C GLN A 281 -0.37 -18.04 -57.09
N ALA A 282 -1.50 -18.73 -57.28
CA ALA A 282 -2.50 -18.38 -58.29
C ALA A 282 -3.27 -17.08 -57.97
N ILE A 283 -3.45 -16.76 -56.69
CA ILE A 283 -4.04 -15.48 -56.21
C ILE A 283 -3.06 -14.33 -56.41
N ASP A 284 -1.78 -14.50 -56.02
CA ASP A 284 -0.76 -13.46 -56.11
C ASP A 284 -0.43 -13.08 -57.55
N GLY A 285 -0.55 -14.03 -58.49
CA GLY A 285 -0.42 -13.80 -59.93
C GLY A 285 -1.64 -13.15 -60.61
N ASN A 286 -2.76 -12.95 -59.89
CA ASN A 286 -3.97 -12.35 -60.42
C ASN A 286 -4.14 -10.91 -59.92
N SER A 287 -4.12 -9.92 -60.82
CA SER A 287 -4.15 -8.49 -60.45
C SER A 287 -5.43 -8.02 -59.74
N GLU A 288 -6.55 -8.72 -59.90
CA GLU A 288 -7.82 -8.38 -59.22
C GLU A 288 -7.92 -8.94 -57.80
N LEU A 289 -7.16 -9.99 -57.49
CA LEU A 289 -7.17 -10.68 -56.18
C LEU A 289 -5.91 -10.41 -55.33
N SER A 290 -4.75 -10.17 -55.97
CA SER A 290 -3.45 -9.95 -55.32
C SER A 290 -3.52 -8.77 -54.35
N GLY A 291 -3.06 -8.99 -53.10
CA GLY A 291 -3.13 -8.02 -52.01
C GLY A 291 -4.52 -7.79 -51.39
N LYS A 292 -5.57 -8.45 -51.90
CA LYS A 292 -6.95 -8.37 -51.36
C LYS A 292 -7.40 -9.63 -50.64
N ILE A 293 -6.78 -10.77 -50.94
CA ILE A 293 -7.09 -12.06 -50.34
C ILE A 293 -5.81 -12.78 -49.98
N HIS A 294 -5.80 -13.43 -48.82
CA HIS A 294 -4.76 -14.36 -48.40
C HIS A 294 -5.35 -15.74 -48.15
N VAL A 295 -4.59 -16.80 -48.44
CA VAL A 295 -4.95 -18.19 -48.19
C VAL A 295 -3.88 -18.84 -47.32
N SER A 296 -4.33 -19.44 -46.22
CA SER A 296 -3.50 -20.14 -45.24
C SER A 296 -4.12 -21.49 -44.92
N ASN A 297 -3.43 -22.33 -44.15
CA ASN A 297 -4.02 -23.54 -43.58
C ASN A 297 -3.54 -23.78 -42.14
N ASP A 298 -4.27 -24.59 -41.38
CA ASP A 298 -3.96 -24.94 -39.99
C ASP A 298 -3.51 -26.41 -39.81
N GLY A 299 -3.01 -27.03 -40.88
CA GLY A 299 -2.61 -28.44 -40.92
C GLY A 299 -3.76 -29.40 -41.25
N SER A 300 -5.01 -28.95 -41.16
CA SER A 300 -6.16 -29.71 -41.62
C SER A 300 -7.21 -28.90 -42.34
N LYS A 301 -7.17 -27.55 -42.42
CA LYS A 301 -8.10 -26.76 -43.27
C LYS A 301 -7.44 -25.64 -44.01
N LEU A 302 -7.93 -25.33 -45.20
CA LEU A 302 -7.65 -24.07 -45.87
C LEU A 302 -8.49 -22.95 -45.28
N SER A 303 -7.96 -21.73 -45.30
CA SER A 303 -8.58 -20.51 -44.79
C SER A 303 -8.33 -19.38 -45.78
N PHE A 304 -9.39 -18.83 -46.36
CA PHE A 304 -9.31 -17.59 -47.16
C PHE A 304 -9.58 -16.41 -46.22
N THR A 305 -8.79 -15.35 -46.34
CA THR A 305 -8.89 -14.13 -45.54
C THR A 305 -9.04 -12.95 -46.49
N THR A 306 -10.10 -12.15 -46.30
CA THR A 306 -10.18 -10.85 -46.98
C THR A 306 -9.25 -9.86 -46.30
N ILE A 307 -8.36 -9.22 -47.07
CA ILE A 307 -7.44 -8.18 -46.60
C ILE A 307 -8.05 -6.79 -46.87
N SER A 308 -8.99 -6.67 -47.80
CA SER A 308 -9.60 -5.39 -48.22
C SER A 308 -10.80 -4.95 -47.37
N GLY A 309 -11.31 -5.81 -46.49
CA GLY A 309 -12.54 -5.56 -45.72
C GLY A 309 -13.82 -5.70 -46.54
N GLU A 310 -13.72 -5.97 -47.84
CA GLU A 310 -14.85 -6.29 -48.70
C GLU A 310 -15.14 -7.79 -48.69
N ALA A 311 -16.39 -8.16 -48.90
CA ALA A 311 -16.82 -9.55 -48.91
C ALA A 311 -16.12 -10.33 -50.02
N VAL A 312 -15.51 -11.45 -49.66
CA VAL A 312 -14.81 -12.33 -50.62
C VAL A 312 -15.65 -13.56 -50.84
N LYS A 313 -16.07 -13.78 -52.07
CA LYS A 313 -16.94 -14.89 -52.45
C LYS A 313 -16.18 -15.94 -53.25
N LEU A 314 -16.32 -17.21 -52.86
CA LEU A 314 -15.73 -18.35 -53.53
C LEU A 314 -16.83 -19.16 -54.21
N THR A 315 -16.71 -19.47 -55.50
CA THR A 315 -17.71 -20.26 -56.26
C THR A 315 -17.06 -21.36 -57.07
N SER A 316 -17.76 -22.46 -57.38
CA SER A 316 -17.21 -23.57 -58.15
C SER A 316 -16.84 -23.11 -59.56
N GLY A 317 -15.66 -23.50 -60.01
CA GLY A 317 -15.11 -23.13 -61.32
C GLY A 317 -15.38 -24.19 -62.38
N ASP A 318 -15.70 -25.41 -61.95
CA ASP A 318 -16.02 -26.54 -62.80
C ASP A 318 -17.05 -27.48 -62.16
N SER A 319 -17.31 -28.61 -62.82
CA SER A 319 -18.25 -29.65 -62.38
C SER A 319 -17.70 -30.59 -61.29
N LYS A 320 -16.42 -30.46 -60.92
CA LYS A 320 -15.77 -31.32 -59.92
C LYS A 320 -15.89 -30.76 -58.50
N ASN A 321 -16.30 -29.50 -58.37
CA ASN A 321 -16.63 -28.80 -57.13
C ASN A 321 -15.58 -29.01 -56.02
N VAL A 322 -14.33 -28.66 -56.36
CA VAL A 322 -13.19 -28.83 -55.45
C VAL A 322 -13.36 -28.05 -54.14
N LEU A 323 -14.09 -26.93 -54.16
CA LEU A 323 -14.44 -26.07 -53.03
C LEU A 323 -14.98 -26.84 -51.82
N ASP A 324 -16.00 -27.68 -52.01
CA ASP A 324 -16.66 -28.43 -50.92
C ASP A 324 -15.66 -29.35 -50.20
N LYS A 325 -14.66 -29.86 -50.94
CA LYS A 325 -13.62 -30.74 -50.39
C LYS A 325 -12.52 -29.97 -49.67
N LEU A 326 -12.29 -28.70 -50.02
CA LEU A 326 -11.36 -27.80 -49.34
C LEU A 326 -11.95 -27.23 -48.03
N GLY A 327 -13.20 -27.58 -47.70
CA GLY A 327 -13.91 -27.11 -46.51
C GLY A 327 -14.77 -25.86 -46.75
N PHE A 328 -15.04 -25.49 -48.00
CA PHE A 328 -15.82 -24.29 -48.36
C PHE A 328 -16.99 -24.65 -49.25
N SER A 329 -18.21 -24.27 -48.87
CA SER A 329 -19.36 -24.46 -49.75
C SER A 329 -19.27 -23.58 -51.01
N ASN A 330 -19.72 -24.08 -52.16
CA ASN A 330 -19.84 -23.26 -53.37
C ASN A 330 -20.74 -22.02 -53.12
N GLY A 331 -20.18 -20.82 -53.25
CA GLY A 331 -20.83 -19.55 -52.93
C GLY A 331 -20.43 -18.94 -51.57
N SER A 332 -19.58 -19.60 -50.80
CA SER A 332 -19.08 -19.13 -49.50
C SER A 332 -18.58 -17.70 -49.58
N THR A 333 -19.02 -16.84 -48.66
CA THR A 333 -18.65 -15.41 -48.62
C THR A 333 -18.03 -15.07 -47.27
N ILE A 334 -16.89 -14.38 -47.27
CA ILE A 334 -16.14 -13.98 -46.07
C ILE A 334 -16.64 -12.62 -45.58
N THR A 335 -17.29 -12.59 -44.42
CA THR A 335 -17.43 -11.44 -43.51
C THR A 335 -17.35 -11.94 -42.06
N ALA A 336 -16.89 -11.08 -41.16
CA ALA A 336 -16.07 -11.42 -39.98
C ALA A 336 -16.65 -12.38 -38.89
N THR A 337 -15.69 -13.13 -38.32
CA THR A 337 -15.53 -13.75 -36.98
C THR A 337 -16.26 -15.05 -36.59
N SER A 338 -15.45 -16.10 -36.38
CA SER A 338 -15.78 -17.42 -35.77
C SER A 338 -14.75 -17.75 -34.68
N SER A 339 -14.89 -18.86 -33.95
CA SER A 339 -13.78 -19.42 -33.13
C SER A 339 -13.45 -20.85 -33.59
N SER A 340 -12.69 -21.68 -32.85
CA SER A 340 -12.28 -23.07 -33.23
C SER A 340 -13.05 -24.26 -32.57
N ALA A 341 -13.02 -25.45 -33.20
CA ALA A 341 -13.64 -26.69 -32.69
C ALA A 341 -12.79 -27.37 -31.59
N ILE A 342 -13.42 -28.18 -30.72
CA ILE A 342 -12.73 -28.95 -29.67
C ILE A 342 -12.16 -30.24 -30.26
N ASP A 343 -10.84 -30.42 -30.12
CA ASP A 343 -10.10 -31.63 -30.51
C ASP A 343 -10.03 -32.61 -29.33
N LEU A 344 -10.56 -33.83 -29.52
CA LEU A 344 -10.59 -34.94 -28.55
C LEU A 344 -9.58 -36.05 -28.92
N SER A 345 -8.52 -35.74 -29.69
CA SER A 345 -7.59 -36.71 -30.30
C SER A 345 -6.81 -37.61 -29.33
N GLY A 346 -7.00 -37.49 -28.02
CA GLY A 346 -6.59 -38.47 -27.02
C GLY A 346 -5.19 -38.21 -26.49
N ASN A 347 -5.07 -37.24 -25.59
CA ASN A 347 -3.93 -37.07 -24.69
C ASN A 347 -4.25 -36.09 -23.53
N GLU A 348 -5.51 -36.08 -23.08
CA GLU A 348 -6.11 -35.02 -22.27
C GLU A 348 -6.10 -35.37 -20.78
N LYS A 349 -5.95 -36.67 -20.47
CA LYS A 349 -5.82 -37.16 -19.10
C LYS A 349 -4.65 -36.50 -18.36
N GLY A 350 -4.93 -35.96 -17.17
CA GLY A 350 -3.96 -35.27 -16.32
C GLY A 350 -3.76 -33.79 -16.66
N LYS A 351 -4.39 -33.28 -17.73
CA LYS A 351 -4.41 -31.85 -18.01
C LYS A 351 -5.33 -31.12 -17.04
N THR A 352 -4.96 -29.89 -16.69
CA THR A 352 -5.65 -29.06 -15.70
C THR A 352 -5.99 -27.69 -16.26
N PHE A 353 -7.10 -27.14 -15.82
CA PHE A 353 -7.49 -25.76 -16.04
C PHE A 353 -8.17 -25.21 -14.79
N ILE A 354 -8.29 -23.89 -14.68
CA ILE A 354 -8.88 -23.24 -13.50
C ILE A 354 -10.14 -22.51 -13.94
N ILE A 355 -11.24 -22.72 -13.21
CA ILE A 355 -12.44 -21.88 -13.30
C ILE A 355 -12.54 -21.10 -12.00
N ASN A 356 -12.44 -19.77 -12.10
CA ASN A 356 -12.79 -18.87 -11.02
C ASN A 356 -14.30 -18.67 -10.98
N VAL A 357 -14.93 -18.97 -9.85
CA VAL A 357 -16.36 -18.67 -9.61
C VAL A 357 -16.43 -17.63 -8.50
N ASN A 358 -16.85 -16.41 -8.83
CA ASN A 358 -16.96 -15.30 -7.87
C ASN A 358 -15.71 -15.02 -7.04
N GLY A 359 -14.53 -15.14 -7.64
CA GLY A 359 -13.25 -14.92 -6.95
C GLY A 359 -12.62 -16.18 -6.35
N VAL A 360 -13.33 -17.32 -6.32
CA VAL A 360 -12.78 -18.60 -5.85
C VAL A 360 -12.27 -19.42 -7.03
N ASP A 361 -10.96 -19.66 -7.08
CA ASP A 361 -10.34 -20.53 -8.08
C ASP A 361 -10.62 -22.00 -7.80
N LYS A 362 -11.09 -22.71 -8.82
CA LYS A 362 -11.28 -24.16 -8.80
C LYS A 362 -10.48 -24.79 -9.92
N THR A 363 -9.43 -25.51 -9.54
CA THR A 363 -8.63 -26.29 -10.48
C THR A 363 -9.35 -27.59 -10.81
N ILE A 364 -9.54 -27.84 -12.10
CA ILE A 364 -10.15 -29.04 -12.66
C ILE A 364 -9.07 -29.81 -13.38
N GLU A 365 -8.88 -31.07 -13.02
CA GLU A 365 -8.04 -32.02 -13.76
C GLU A 365 -8.94 -32.89 -14.63
N ILE A 366 -8.55 -33.17 -15.87
CA ILE A 366 -9.25 -34.11 -16.74
C ILE A 366 -8.81 -35.53 -16.32
N ASP A 367 -9.74 -36.35 -15.84
CA ASP A 367 -9.46 -37.63 -15.17
C ASP A 367 -9.15 -38.79 -16.14
N LYS A 368 -9.60 -38.67 -17.39
CA LYS A 368 -9.38 -39.65 -18.46
C LYS A 368 -9.49 -39.00 -19.84
N ASP A 369 -9.08 -39.73 -20.88
CA ASP A 369 -9.31 -39.30 -22.26
C ASP A 369 -10.78 -39.53 -22.64
N TYR A 370 -11.46 -38.47 -23.09
CA TYR A 370 -12.88 -38.49 -23.47
C TYR A 370 -13.02 -38.50 -24.99
N SER A 371 -13.77 -39.46 -25.53
CA SER A 371 -14.10 -39.53 -26.96
C SER A 371 -15.51 -38.96 -27.28
N ASP A 372 -16.27 -38.60 -26.25
CA ASP A 372 -17.61 -38.02 -26.34
C ASP A 372 -17.69 -36.74 -25.48
N LEU A 373 -18.09 -35.65 -26.12
CA LEU A 373 -18.16 -34.34 -25.51
C LEU A 373 -19.30 -34.22 -24.49
N ASP A 374 -20.37 -35.01 -24.65
CA ASP A 374 -21.47 -35.09 -23.68
C ASP A 374 -21.01 -35.74 -22.36
N GLU A 375 -20.10 -36.73 -22.45
CA GLU A 375 -19.49 -37.38 -21.30
C GLU A 375 -18.51 -36.44 -20.58
N LEU A 376 -17.68 -35.71 -21.34
CA LEU A 376 -16.80 -34.68 -20.80
C LEU A 376 -17.58 -33.55 -20.13
N ALA A 377 -18.67 -33.07 -20.75
CA ALA A 377 -19.55 -32.05 -20.16
C ALA A 377 -20.12 -32.50 -18.81
N SER A 378 -20.58 -33.75 -18.72
CA SER A 378 -21.14 -34.34 -17.49
C SER A 378 -20.09 -34.48 -16.38
N TYR A 379 -18.86 -34.84 -16.74
CA TYR A 379 -17.74 -34.85 -15.81
C TYR A 379 -17.44 -33.46 -15.26
N LEU A 380 -17.27 -32.48 -16.15
CA LEU A 380 -16.96 -31.09 -15.78
C LEU A 380 -18.07 -30.47 -14.93
N GLN A 381 -19.35 -30.75 -15.27
CA GLN A 381 -20.51 -30.39 -14.48
C GLN A 381 -20.41 -30.89 -13.04
N THR A 382 -20.01 -32.16 -12.87
CA THR A 382 -19.87 -32.80 -11.56
C THR A 382 -18.72 -32.18 -10.79
N GLN A 383 -17.58 -31.98 -11.45
CA GLN A 383 -16.41 -31.36 -10.83
C GLN A 383 -16.72 -29.95 -10.37
N LEU A 384 -17.44 -29.15 -11.15
CA LEU A 384 -17.72 -27.75 -10.83
C LEU A 384 -18.84 -27.56 -9.81
N GLY A 385 -19.74 -28.53 -9.65
CA GLY A 385 -20.90 -28.45 -8.75
C GLY A 385 -22.08 -27.69 -9.37
N GLY A 386 -23.21 -27.62 -8.67
CA GLY A 386 -24.47 -27.08 -9.22
C GLY A 386 -24.48 -25.58 -9.59
N THR A 387 -23.38 -24.86 -9.36
CA THR A 387 -23.23 -23.42 -9.61
C THR A 387 -22.84 -23.08 -11.05
N VAL A 388 -22.16 -24.00 -11.74
CA VAL A 388 -21.73 -23.85 -13.14
C VAL A 388 -22.33 -24.98 -13.95
N ASN A 389 -23.19 -24.65 -14.91
CA ASN A 389 -23.78 -25.59 -15.84
C ASN A 389 -22.88 -25.78 -17.07
N VAL A 390 -22.49 -27.02 -17.37
CA VAL A 390 -21.63 -27.39 -18.50
C VAL A 390 -22.39 -28.32 -19.42
N THR A 391 -22.62 -27.87 -20.65
CA THR A 391 -23.39 -28.63 -21.66
C THR A 391 -22.64 -28.66 -22.98
N LYS A 392 -22.88 -29.66 -23.82
CA LYS A 392 -22.45 -29.62 -25.22
C LYS A 392 -23.35 -28.66 -26.02
N ASP A 393 -22.75 -27.90 -26.94
CA ASP A 393 -23.49 -27.10 -27.90
C ASP A 393 -24.24 -28.01 -28.89
N PRO A 394 -25.58 -27.94 -29.03
CA PRO A 394 -26.34 -28.82 -29.91
C PRO A 394 -25.97 -28.71 -31.40
N SER A 395 -25.36 -27.59 -31.80
CA SER A 395 -25.01 -27.28 -33.19
C SER A 395 -23.51 -27.31 -33.51
N SER A 396 -22.63 -27.59 -32.53
CA SER A 396 -21.18 -27.64 -32.76
C SER A 396 -20.43 -28.53 -31.76
N ASN A 397 -19.20 -28.96 -32.08
CA ASN A 397 -18.37 -29.76 -31.17
C ASN A 397 -17.73 -28.89 -30.08
N LYS A 398 -18.55 -28.37 -29.16
CA LYS A 398 -18.11 -27.44 -28.12
C LYS A 398 -18.78 -27.65 -26.77
N LEU A 399 -18.10 -27.19 -25.73
CA LEU A 399 -18.63 -27.06 -24.39
C LEU A 399 -19.12 -25.63 -24.15
N VAL A 400 -20.32 -25.52 -23.60
CA VAL A 400 -20.96 -24.30 -23.15
C VAL A 400 -20.93 -24.30 -21.64
N PHE A 401 -20.30 -23.29 -21.05
CA PHE A 401 -20.28 -23.07 -19.62
C PHE A 401 -21.21 -21.91 -19.28
N SER A 402 -22.11 -22.11 -18.34
CA SER A 402 -23.09 -21.12 -17.86
C SER A 402 -23.13 -21.15 -16.33
N SER A 403 -23.57 -20.08 -15.68
CA SER A 403 -23.77 -20.07 -14.22
C SER A 403 -25.25 -19.90 -13.89
N SER A 404 -25.70 -20.43 -12.76
CA SER A 404 -27.12 -20.41 -12.35
C SER A 404 -27.65 -19.04 -11.88
N GLY A 405 -27.06 -17.92 -12.33
CA GLY A 405 -27.40 -16.58 -11.86
C GLY A 405 -26.29 -15.55 -12.09
N THR A 406 -26.08 -14.65 -11.12
CA THR A 406 -25.15 -13.51 -11.19
C THR A 406 -23.67 -13.88 -11.03
N ASP A 407 -23.30 -15.15 -11.08
CA ASP A 407 -21.94 -15.57 -10.74
C ASP A 407 -20.95 -15.21 -11.84
N LYS A 408 -19.80 -14.63 -11.47
CA LYS A 408 -18.71 -14.35 -12.41
C LYS A 408 -17.90 -15.62 -12.64
N LEU A 409 -17.79 -16.04 -13.89
CA LEU A 409 -16.91 -17.12 -14.33
C LEU A 409 -15.68 -16.51 -14.98
N ILE A 410 -14.48 -16.97 -14.61
CA ILE A 410 -13.23 -16.64 -15.31
C ILE A 410 -12.47 -17.92 -15.57
N PHE A 411 -12.11 -18.18 -16.82
CA PHE A 411 -11.27 -19.32 -17.19
C PHE A 411 -9.80 -18.92 -17.12
N LYS A 412 -8.95 -19.76 -16.52
CA LYS A 412 -7.50 -19.55 -16.45
C LYS A 412 -6.77 -20.86 -16.73
N LYS A 413 -5.51 -20.74 -17.15
CA LYS A 413 -4.61 -21.89 -17.31
C LYS A 413 -4.39 -22.61 -15.99
N GLY A 414 -4.40 -23.94 -16.04
CA GLY A 414 -3.93 -24.78 -14.96
C GLY A 414 -2.42 -25.07 -15.09
N PRO A 415 -1.79 -25.66 -14.06
CA PRO A 415 -0.37 -26.03 -14.10
C PRO A 415 0.01 -26.93 -15.29
N GLU A 416 -0.88 -27.83 -15.68
CA GLU A 416 -0.75 -28.75 -16.81
C GLU A 416 -1.79 -28.40 -17.87
N ASP A 417 -1.65 -27.25 -18.54
CA ASP A 417 -2.69 -26.59 -19.33
C ASP A 417 -3.58 -27.50 -20.21
N GLY A 418 -4.84 -27.62 -19.81
CA GLY A 418 -5.93 -28.24 -20.57
C GLY A 418 -6.96 -27.23 -21.09
N LEU A 419 -6.78 -25.93 -20.83
CA LEU A 419 -7.77 -24.91 -21.19
C LEU A 419 -7.83 -24.74 -22.71
N GLU A 420 -6.67 -24.82 -23.38
CA GLU A 420 -6.57 -24.79 -24.84
C GLU A 420 -7.27 -25.99 -25.50
N LYS A 421 -7.20 -27.15 -24.87
CA LYS A 421 -7.89 -28.37 -25.33
C LYS A 421 -9.40 -28.28 -25.23
N LEU A 422 -9.93 -27.39 -24.38
CA LEU A 422 -11.36 -27.13 -24.27
C LEU A 422 -11.84 -26.04 -25.26
N GLY A 423 -10.98 -25.59 -26.18
CA GLY A 423 -11.32 -24.64 -27.24
C GLY A 423 -11.19 -23.16 -26.85
N PHE A 424 -10.51 -22.85 -25.74
CA PHE A 424 -10.19 -21.49 -25.30
C PHE A 424 -8.75 -21.13 -25.70
N ALA A 425 -8.42 -19.87 -25.98
CA ALA A 425 -7.04 -19.53 -26.38
C ALA A 425 -6.06 -19.50 -25.19
N ALA A 426 -4.77 -19.59 -25.49
CA ALA A 426 -3.66 -19.58 -24.52
C ALA A 426 -3.61 -18.38 -23.55
N GLU A 427 -4.23 -17.26 -23.92
CA GLU A 427 -4.20 -16.00 -23.16
C GLU A 427 -5.59 -15.66 -22.57
N ASP A 428 -6.58 -16.54 -22.77
CA ASP A 428 -7.99 -16.24 -22.59
C ASP A 428 -8.44 -16.28 -21.12
N ASN A 429 -8.44 -15.12 -20.47
CA ASN A 429 -9.24 -14.87 -19.25
C ASN A 429 -10.71 -14.56 -19.62
N LYS A 430 -11.37 -15.46 -20.35
CA LYS A 430 -12.76 -15.26 -20.79
C LYS A 430 -13.67 -15.19 -19.58
N SER A 431 -14.55 -14.19 -19.58
CA SER A 431 -15.44 -13.89 -18.46
C SER A 431 -16.82 -13.57 -18.99
N ASN A 432 -17.86 -13.99 -18.26
CA ASN A 432 -19.26 -13.66 -18.53
C ASN A 432 -19.66 -12.25 -18.03
N LYS A 433 -18.67 -11.48 -17.54
CA LYS A 433 -18.74 -10.06 -17.16
C LYS A 433 -17.51 -9.34 -17.67
N ILE A 434 -17.48 -8.00 -17.59
CA ILE A 434 -16.26 -7.25 -17.92
C ILE A 434 -15.06 -7.80 -17.13
N SER A 435 -14.01 -8.15 -17.87
CA SER A 435 -12.73 -8.51 -17.30
C SER A 435 -11.96 -7.22 -17.01
N LEU A 436 -11.70 -6.96 -15.72
CA LEU A 436 -10.97 -5.76 -15.33
C LEU A 436 -9.47 -5.86 -15.64
N SER A 437 -8.96 -7.06 -15.86
CA SER A 437 -7.54 -7.37 -16.06
C SER A 437 -7.18 -7.74 -17.50
N ALA A 438 -8.16 -7.93 -18.38
CA ALA A 438 -7.89 -8.11 -19.81
C ALA A 438 -7.41 -6.79 -20.43
N LYS A 439 -6.65 -6.89 -21.53
CA LYS A 439 -6.19 -5.73 -22.30
C LYS A 439 -7.37 -5.14 -23.07
N LEU A 440 -7.58 -3.83 -23.02
CA LEU A 440 -8.75 -3.13 -23.58
C LEU A 440 -8.98 -3.47 -25.07
N ASP A 441 -7.93 -3.55 -25.88
CA ASP A 441 -8.03 -3.91 -27.30
C ASP A 441 -8.59 -5.33 -27.54
N SER A 442 -8.33 -6.28 -26.62
CA SER A 442 -8.74 -7.69 -26.76
C SER A 442 -10.24 -7.95 -26.52
N PHE A 443 -10.97 -6.98 -25.98
CA PHE A 443 -12.41 -7.11 -25.70
C PHE A 443 -13.19 -5.82 -25.98
N LYS A 444 -12.65 -4.94 -26.83
CA LYS A 444 -13.26 -3.66 -27.19
C LYS A 444 -14.68 -3.76 -27.79
N GLU A 445 -14.98 -4.89 -28.43
CA GLU A 445 -16.28 -5.25 -29.01
C GLU A 445 -17.22 -5.93 -28.00
N ASN A 446 -16.74 -6.21 -26.78
CA ASN A 446 -17.54 -6.84 -25.72
C ASN A 446 -18.26 -5.82 -24.84
N PHE A 447 -17.96 -4.53 -24.98
CA PHE A 447 -18.73 -3.47 -24.35
C PHE A 447 -20.01 -3.22 -25.16
N LYS A 448 -21.14 -3.10 -24.47
CA LYS A 448 -22.42 -2.65 -25.04
C LYS A 448 -22.33 -1.32 -25.80
N ASN A 449 -21.44 -0.44 -25.34
CA ASN A 449 -21.05 0.74 -26.11
C ASN A 449 -19.64 0.48 -26.66
N ASP A 450 -19.54 0.24 -27.98
CA ASP A 450 -18.26 -0.06 -28.63
C ASP A 450 -17.13 0.89 -28.21
N LEU A 451 -15.98 0.30 -27.88
CA LEU A 451 -14.72 1.01 -27.70
C LEU A 451 -13.98 1.06 -29.04
N ASN A 452 -14.38 1.98 -29.91
CA ASN A 452 -13.77 2.14 -31.23
C ASN A 452 -12.46 2.93 -31.15
N VAL A 453 -11.35 2.22 -30.95
CA VAL A 453 -10.01 2.80 -30.90
C VAL A 453 -9.45 2.97 -32.31
N ALA A 454 -9.28 4.22 -32.76
CA ALA A 454 -8.71 4.51 -34.08
C ALA A 454 -7.22 4.10 -34.20
N ASP A 455 -6.45 4.17 -33.12
CA ASP A 455 -5.04 3.72 -33.03
C ASP A 455 -4.80 2.95 -31.73
N PRO A 456 -4.64 1.60 -31.78
CA PRO A 456 -4.35 0.77 -30.59
C PRO A 456 -3.07 1.17 -29.84
N ASN A 457 -2.15 1.90 -30.48
CA ASN A 457 -0.90 2.37 -29.88
C ASN A 457 -1.01 3.78 -29.28
N ALA A 458 -2.16 4.45 -29.39
CA ALA A 458 -2.39 5.73 -28.73
C ALA A 458 -2.53 5.56 -27.21
N ASN A 459 -2.02 6.55 -26.46
CA ASN A 459 -2.23 6.62 -25.01
C ASN A 459 -3.69 6.89 -24.68
N ILE A 460 -4.16 6.31 -23.57
CA ILE A 460 -5.53 6.54 -23.09
C ILE A 460 -5.56 7.80 -22.25
N THR A 461 -6.26 8.82 -22.76
CA THR A 461 -6.50 10.08 -22.05
C THR A 461 -7.98 10.43 -22.05
N PHE A 462 -8.42 11.09 -20.98
CA PHE A 462 -9.77 11.65 -20.82
C PHE A 462 -9.74 12.73 -19.75
N THR A 463 -10.80 13.53 -19.63
CA THR A 463 -10.88 14.63 -18.66
C THR A 463 -11.99 14.37 -17.64
N ILE A 464 -11.67 14.55 -16.35
CA ILE A 464 -12.64 14.55 -15.26
C ILE A 464 -12.45 15.83 -14.44
N ASN A 465 -13.52 16.59 -14.20
CA ASN A 465 -13.48 17.86 -13.47
C ASN A 465 -12.36 18.80 -13.96
N ASP A 466 -12.28 18.97 -15.28
CA ASP A 466 -11.27 19.77 -16.00
C ASP A 466 -9.81 19.31 -15.83
N ILE A 467 -9.60 18.13 -15.23
CA ILE A 467 -8.27 17.51 -15.08
C ILE A 467 -8.14 16.38 -16.11
N THR A 468 -7.18 16.55 -17.02
CA THR A 468 -6.78 15.50 -17.96
C THR A 468 -6.03 14.39 -17.22
N ILE A 469 -6.53 13.17 -17.35
CA ILE A 469 -5.95 11.96 -16.80
C ILE A 469 -5.35 11.17 -17.96
N ASP A 470 -4.07 10.84 -17.84
CA ASP A 470 -3.36 9.90 -18.72
C ASP A 470 -3.18 8.59 -17.94
N VAL A 471 -3.63 7.47 -18.52
CA VAL A 471 -3.48 6.13 -17.93
C VAL A 471 -2.02 5.67 -17.96
N GLY A 472 -1.17 6.30 -18.76
CA GLY A 472 0.26 5.98 -18.91
C GLY A 472 0.51 4.70 -19.72
N LYS A 473 -0.53 4.19 -20.41
CA LYS A 473 -0.51 2.98 -21.23
C LYS A 473 -1.33 3.19 -22.50
N THR A 474 -1.01 2.41 -23.55
CA THR A 474 -1.73 2.41 -24.82
C THR A 474 -2.98 1.53 -24.77
N TYR A 475 -3.95 1.73 -25.65
CA TYR A 475 -5.15 0.87 -25.74
C TYR A 475 -4.85 -0.62 -25.93
N ALA A 476 -3.78 -0.96 -26.65
CA ALA A 476 -3.32 -2.33 -26.85
C ALA A 476 -2.82 -3.00 -25.55
N ASN A 477 -2.39 -2.23 -24.54
CA ASN A 477 -1.71 -2.75 -23.35
C ASN A 477 -2.41 -2.43 -22.03
N ALA A 478 -3.24 -1.39 -21.99
CA ALA A 478 -3.96 -0.97 -20.80
C ALA A 478 -5.12 -1.92 -20.49
N THR A 479 -5.43 -2.04 -19.21
CA THR A 479 -6.58 -2.79 -18.69
C THR A 479 -7.61 -1.83 -18.10
N VAL A 480 -8.84 -2.30 -17.86
CA VAL A 480 -9.86 -1.48 -17.16
C VAL A 480 -9.43 -1.18 -15.72
N ASN A 481 -8.70 -2.08 -15.06
CA ASN A 481 -8.09 -1.82 -13.76
C ASN A 481 -7.09 -0.66 -13.84
N ASP A 482 -6.30 -0.56 -14.90
CA ASP A 482 -5.38 0.59 -15.08
C ASP A 482 -6.16 1.91 -15.18
N VAL A 483 -7.30 1.92 -15.91
CA VAL A 483 -8.18 3.09 -16.01
C VAL A 483 -8.78 3.45 -14.64
N ILE A 484 -9.32 2.48 -13.91
CA ILE A 484 -9.84 2.68 -12.54
C ILE A 484 -8.74 3.26 -11.63
N ASN A 485 -7.54 2.69 -11.67
CA ASN A 485 -6.42 3.10 -10.82
C ASN A 485 -5.95 4.51 -11.17
N ALA A 486 -5.89 4.85 -12.46
CA ALA A 486 -5.55 6.19 -12.93
C ALA A 486 -6.56 7.23 -12.42
N ILE A 487 -7.86 6.93 -12.50
CA ILE A 487 -8.92 7.80 -11.97
C ILE A 487 -8.79 7.95 -10.44
N ASN A 488 -8.70 6.85 -9.71
CA ASN A 488 -8.68 6.85 -8.24
C ASN A 488 -7.45 7.55 -7.65
N SER A 489 -6.32 7.46 -8.34
CA SER A 489 -5.04 8.09 -7.95
C SER A 489 -4.90 9.53 -8.45
N SER A 490 -5.80 9.99 -9.32
CA SER A 490 -5.77 11.35 -9.87
C SER A 490 -6.20 12.41 -8.86
N ASN A 491 -5.84 13.66 -9.19
CA ASN A 491 -6.31 14.86 -8.49
C ASN A 491 -7.70 15.33 -8.96
N ALA A 492 -8.41 14.56 -9.81
CA ALA A 492 -9.74 14.92 -10.32
C ALA A 492 -10.86 14.95 -9.27
N GLY A 493 -10.54 14.63 -8.02
CA GLY A 493 -11.49 14.71 -6.90
C GLY A 493 -12.58 13.65 -6.92
N VAL A 494 -12.43 12.57 -7.70
CA VAL A 494 -13.40 11.47 -7.79
C VAL A 494 -12.78 10.12 -7.44
N LYS A 495 -13.64 9.15 -7.16
CA LYS A 495 -13.33 7.72 -7.12
C LYS A 495 -14.26 6.97 -8.07
N VAL A 496 -13.78 5.92 -8.70
CA VAL A 496 -14.57 5.00 -9.52
C VAL A 496 -14.43 3.57 -8.99
N SER A 497 -15.52 2.82 -9.05
CA SER A 497 -15.61 1.43 -8.63
C SER A 497 -16.43 0.64 -9.64
N TYR A 498 -16.21 -0.67 -9.69
CA TYR A 498 -17.02 -1.58 -10.51
C TYR A 498 -17.95 -2.38 -9.60
N ASP A 499 -19.25 -2.21 -9.79
CA ASP A 499 -20.32 -2.97 -9.15
C ASP A 499 -20.52 -4.26 -9.95
N SER A 500 -19.85 -5.32 -9.52
CA SER A 500 -19.87 -6.61 -10.23
C SER A 500 -21.23 -7.31 -10.15
N LEU A 501 -22.09 -6.97 -9.19
CA LEU A 501 -23.44 -7.55 -9.07
C LEU A 501 -24.35 -7.02 -10.19
N ASN A 502 -24.25 -5.72 -10.48
CA ASN A 502 -25.07 -5.05 -11.49
C ASN A 502 -24.34 -4.80 -12.82
N ASP A 503 -23.10 -5.29 -12.95
CA ASP A 503 -22.20 -5.11 -14.10
C ASP A 503 -22.17 -3.66 -14.60
N ARG A 504 -21.74 -2.73 -13.73
CA ARG A 504 -21.66 -1.30 -14.02
C ARG A 504 -20.57 -0.58 -13.24
N PHE A 505 -20.12 0.57 -13.74
CA PHE A 505 -19.19 1.43 -13.02
C PHE A 505 -19.94 2.51 -12.23
N ILE A 506 -19.42 2.85 -11.04
CA ILE A 506 -19.93 3.91 -10.19
C ILE A 506 -18.80 4.89 -9.94
N MET A 507 -18.99 6.14 -10.34
CA MET A 507 -18.10 7.25 -10.03
C MET A 507 -18.72 8.16 -8.98
N GLU A 508 -17.96 8.54 -7.96
CA GLU A 508 -18.42 9.36 -6.84
C GLU A 508 -17.37 10.43 -6.52
N SER A 509 -17.81 11.63 -6.15
CA SER A 509 -16.92 12.68 -5.66
C SER A 509 -16.27 12.25 -4.34
N LYS A 510 -15.00 12.63 -4.15
CA LYS A 510 -14.26 12.47 -2.88
C LYS A 510 -14.73 13.48 -1.82
N THR A 511 -15.41 14.54 -2.24
CA THR A 511 -16.03 15.55 -1.36
C THR A 511 -17.54 15.41 -1.35
N GLN A 512 -18.15 15.76 -0.21
CA GLN A 512 -19.60 15.83 -0.02
C GLN A 512 -20.10 17.27 -0.21
N GLY A 513 -21.41 17.45 -0.22
CA GLY A 513 -22.05 18.76 -0.24
C GLY A 513 -22.60 19.14 -1.62
N ALA A 514 -23.43 20.18 -1.65
CA ALA A 514 -24.05 20.71 -2.86
C ALA A 514 -23.03 21.24 -3.88
N ALA A 515 -21.84 21.62 -3.42
CA ALA A 515 -20.74 22.06 -4.27
C ALA A 515 -19.95 20.91 -4.91
N SER A 516 -20.18 19.66 -4.48
CA SER A 516 -19.54 18.51 -5.13
C SER A 516 -20.13 18.30 -6.52
N THR A 517 -19.26 18.20 -7.53
CA THR A 517 -19.65 18.02 -8.92
C THR A 517 -18.80 16.94 -9.59
N ILE A 518 -19.35 16.34 -10.64
CA ILE A 518 -18.62 15.42 -11.52
C ILE A 518 -18.91 15.84 -12.95
N SER A 519 -17.88 16.24 -13.68
CA SER A 519 -17.89 16.43 -15.12
C SER A 519 -16.94 15.43 -15.75
N ILE A 520 -17.38 14.73 -16.80
CA ILE A 520 -16.57 13.75 -17.53
C ILE A 520 -16.61 14.06 -19.02
N THR A 521 -15.46 13.95 -19.67
CA THR A 521 -15.31 14.13 -21.11
C THR A 521 -14.29 13.13 -21.63
N ASP A 522 -14.70 12.27 -22.56
CA ASP A 522 -13.76 11.42 -23.31
C ASP A 522 -13.03 12.25 -24.39
N THR A 523 -11.79 11.86 -24.70
CA THR A 523 -11.00 12.48 -25.78
C THR A 523 -11.58 12.20 -27.18
N ASP A 524 -12.24 11.04 -27.35
CA ASP A 524 -13.12 10.75 -28.49
C ASP A 524 -14.58 10.71 -28.00
N PRO A 525 -15.39 11.75 -28.26
CA PRO A 525 -16.78 11.83 -27.81
C PRO A 525 -17.68 10.74 -28.41
N SER A 526 -17.29 10.15 -29.54
CA SER A 526 -18.10 9.12 -30.20
C SER A 526 -17.83 7.75 -29.62
N ASN A 527 -16.60 7.45 -29.18
CA ASN A 527 -16.17 6.08 -28.86
C ASN A 527 -15.14 5.91 -27.72
N GLY A 528 -15.03 6.86 -26.78
CA GLY A 528 -14.05 6.81 -25.70
C GLY A 528 -14.30 5.78 -24.58
N VAL A 529 -13.29 5.61 -23.72
CA VAL A 529 -13.25 4.58 -22.67
C VAL A 529 -14.27 4.82 -21.56
N LEU A 530 -14.57 6.07 -21.18
CA LEU A 530 -15.55 6.34 -20.13
C LEU A 530 -16.98 6.03 -20.61
N ARG A 531 -17.26 6.22 -21.90
CA ARG A 531 -18.51 5.78 -22.55
C ARG A 531 -18.61 4.26 -22.65
N ALA A 532 -17.52 3.58 -23.01
CA ALA A 532 -17.47 2.11 -23.00
C ALA A 532 -17.74 1.55 -21.59
N MET A 533 -17.19 2.19 -20.56
CA MET A 533 -17.50 1.92 -19.15
C MET A 533 -18.92 2.33 -18.72
N GLY A 534 -19.75 2.88 -19.62
CA GLY A 534 -21.12 3.29 -19.34
C GLY A 534 -21.25 4.51 -18.42
N LEU A 535 -20.15 5.21 -18.10
CA LEU A 535 -20.15 6.41 -17.27
C LEU A 535 -20.70 7.61 -18.05
N VAL A 536 -20.32 7.75 -19.32
CA VAL A 536 -20.97 8.70 -20.24
C VAL A 536 -22.35 8.15 -20.58
N GLY A 537 -23.39 8.93 -20.28
CA GLY A 537 -24.79 8.47 -20.37
C GLY A 537 -25.31 7.78 -19.11
N GLY A 538 -24.48 7.66 -18.07
CA GLY A 538 -24.90 7.20 -16.75
C GLY A 538 -25.84 8.19 -16.03
N THR A 539 -26.49 7.73 -14.96
CA THR A 539 -27.38 8.56 -14.15
C THR A 539 -26.57 9.43 -13.19
N TYR A 540 -26.61 10.75 -13.40
CA TYR A 540 -25.99 11.72 -12.49
C TYR A 540 -26.94 12.08 -11.33
N THR A 541 -26.40 12.04 -10.11
CA THR A 541 -27.04 12.55 -8.88
C THR A 541 -26.14 13.61 -8.28
N ALA A 542 -26.66 14.82 -8.09
CA ALA A 542 -25.92 15.92 -7.45
C ALA A 542 -25.69 15.63 -5.95
N GLY A 543 -24.56 16.11 -5.41
CA GLY A 543 -24.34 16.10 -3.97
C GLY A 543 -25.29 17.07 -3.27
N THR A 544 -25.49 16.86 -1.97
CA THR A 544 -26.35 17.71 -1.13
C THR A 544 -25.61 18.06 0.15
N ASP A 545 -25.89 19.24 0.70
CA ASP A 545 -25.38 19.63 2.02
C ASP A 545 -26.18 18.93 3.12
N ALA A 546 -25.52 18.69 4.26
CA ALA A 546 -26.22 18.36 5.49
C ALA A 546 -27.02 19.57 5.94
N GLU A 547 -28.28 19.36 6.33
CA GLU A 547 -29.16 20.40 6.84
C GLU A 547 -29.65 20.02 8.25
N PHE A 548 -29.50 20.93 9.20
CA PHE A 548 -29.84 20.70 10.60
C PHE A 548 -30.22 22.00 11.32
N SER A 549 -30.83 21.86 12.50
CA SER A 549 -30.96 22.94 13.48
C SER A 549 -30.02 22.69 14.66
N LEU A 550 -29.44 23.73 15.25
CA LEU A 550 -28.61 23.66 16.46
C LEU A 550 -29.01 24.81 17.39
N ASP A 551 -29.33 24.48 18.64
CA ASP A 551 -29.73 25.43 19.69
C ASP A 551 -30.84 26.42 19.25
N GLY A 552 -31.81 25.92 18.49
CA GLY A 552 -32.95 26.72 17.99
C GLY A 552 -32.67 27.55 16.73
N VAL A 553 -31.44 27.55 16.21
CA VAL A 553 -31.15 28.13 14.89
C VAL A 553 -31.47 27.09 13.83
N GLU A 554 -32.42 27.38 12.94
CA GLU A 554 -32.88 26.46 11.89
C GLU A 554 -32.17 26.68 10.55
N GLY A 555 -32.22 25.67 9.67
CA GLY A 555 -31.76 25.77 8.28
C GLY A 555 -30.25 25.88 8.10
N MET A 556 -29.45 25.47 9.09
CA MET A 556 -27.99 25.46 8.95
C MET A 556 -27.54 24.39 7.98
N LYS A 557 -26.62 24.77 7.09
CA LYS A 557 -26.07 23.88 6.06
C LYS A 557 -24.58 23.68 6.21
N ARG A 558 -24.10 22.46 5.99
CA ARG A 558 -22.68 22.11 5.94
C ARG A 558 -22.42 21.14 4.79
N SER A 559 -21.31 21.34 4.10
CA SER A 559 -20.88 20.46 3.00
C SER A 559 -20.47 19.07 3.48
N THR A 560 -20.21 18.90 4.77
CA THR A 560 -19.79 17.64 5.39
C THR A 560 -20.72 17.26 6.53
N ASN A 561 -20.76 15.95 6.82
CA ASN A 561 -21.44 15.42 8.00
C ASN A 561 -20.65 15.61 9.31
N GLU A 562 -19.49 16.26 9.25
CA GLU A 562 -18.69 16.60 10.42
C GLU A 562 -18.34 18.08 10.40
N PHE A 563 -18.61 18.79 11.49
CA PHE A 563 -18.38 20.22 11.59
C PHE A 563 -18.18 20.65 13.04
N THR A 564 -17.49 21.77 13.26
CA THR A 564 -17.23 22.32 14.60
C THR A 564 -17.92 23.66 14.78
N ILE A 565 -18.64 23.83 15.89
CA ILE A 565 -19.28 25.08 16.33
C ILE A 565 -19.01 25.24 17.82
N ASP A 566 -18.57 26.42 18.25
CA ASP A 566 -18.28 26.74 19.66
C ASP A 566 -17.39 25.70 20.38
N GLY A 567 -16.38 25.16 19.68
CA GLY A 567 -15.47 24.16 20.24
C GLY A 567 -16.02 22.73 20.31
N VAL A 568 -17.27 22.50 19.88
CA VAL A 568 -17.88 21.18 19.80
C VAL A 568 -17.91 20.71 18.35
N THR A 569 -17.27 19.57 18.08
CA THR A 569 -17.28 18.90 16.78
C THR A 569 -18.40 17.88 16.74
N TYR A 570 -19.41 18.14 15.92
CA TYR A 570 -20.56 17.27 15.70
C TYR A 570 -20.30 16.35 14.52
N SER A 571 -20.70 15.08 14.64
CA SER A 571 -20.69 14.09 13.56
C SER A 571 -22.12 13.57 13.36
N LEU A 572 -22.69 13.90 12.21
CA LEU A 572 -24.03 13.47 11.79
C LEU A 572 -23.94 12.07 11.17
N LYS A 573 -24.71 11.13 11.72
CA LYS A 573 -24.76 9.71 11.30
C LYS A 573 -26.11 9.30 10.73
N GLY A 574 -27.16 10.05 11.05
CA GLY A 574 -28.52 9.76 10.64
C GLY A 574 -29.45 10.95 10.81
N ILE A 575 -30.61 10.87 10.17
CA ILE A 575 -31.70 11.86 10.29
C ILE A 575 -32.39 11.69 11.65
N SER A 576 -32.87 12.79 12.23
CA SER A 576 -33.63 12.79 13.48
C SER A 576 -34.90 13.63 13.35
N THR A 577 -36.05 13.05 13.68
CA THR A 577 -37.34 13.76 13.71
C THR A 577 -37.58 14.52 15.03
N GLU A 578 -36.93 14.09 16.09
CA GLU A 578 -36.94 14.73 17.42
C GLU A 578 -35.57 15.34 17.70
N ALA A 579 -35.54 16.37 18.55
CA ALA A 579 -34.30 17.02 18.94
C ALA A 579 -33.39 16.05 19.72
N VAL A 580 -32.14 15.93 19.29
CA VAL A 580 -31.09 15.17 19.96
C VAL A 580 -30.35 16.12 20.90
N THR A 581 -30.38 15.82 22.19
CA THR A 581 -29.56 16.48 23.22
C THR A 581 -28.13 15.96 23.18
N ILE A 582 -27.16 16.88 23.16
CA ILE A 582 -25.72 16.65 23.28
C ILE A 582 -25.24 17.37 24.56
N ASP A 583 -24.98 16.61 25.62
CA ASP A 583 -24.53 17.15 26.91
C ASP A 583 -23.00 17.22 26.97
N VAL A 584 -22.44 18.42 26.93
CA VAL A 584 -21.00 18.65 27.11
C VAL A 584 -20.74 18.97 28.58
N ASN A 585 -20.05 18.05 29.27
CA ASN A 585 -19.71 18.21 30.67
C ASN A 585 -18.19 18.19 30.84
N ALA A 586 -17.65 19.00 31.74
CA ALA A 586 -16.23 18.91 32.07
C ALA A 586 -15.91 17.54 32.70
N ASP A 587 -14.85 16.90 32.22
CA ASP A 587 -14.38 15.60 32.74
C ASP A 587 -13.31 15.82 33.80
N MET A 588 -13.77 16.05 35.03
CA MET A 588 -12.89 16.28 36.18
C MET A 588 -11.97 15.09 36.48
N ASP A 589 -12.41 13.86 36.22
CA ASP A 589 -11.61 12.66 36.45
C ASP A 589 -10.45 12.58 35.47
N ALA A 590 -10.67 12.92 34.20
CA ALA A 590 -9.61 13.04 33.21
C ALA A 590 -8.58 14.12 33.59
N VAL A 591 -9.02 15.28 34.09
CA VAL A 591 -8.12 16.36 34.54
C VAL A 591 -7.29 15.91 35.75
N VAL A 592 -7.90 15.26 36.74
CA VAL A 592 -7.18 14.67 37.90
C VAL A 592 -6.12 13.68 37.42
N ASN A 593 -6.48 12.79 36.48
CA ASN A 593 -5.54 11.81 35.93
C ASN A 593 -4.37 12.47 35.17
N ASN A 594 -4.64 13.52 34.39
CA ASN A 594 -3.57 14.29 33.73
C ASN A 594 -2.59 14.88 34.75
N ILE A 595 -3.09 15.52 35.82
CA ILE A 595 -2.25 16.08 36.89
C ILE A 595 -1.44 14.96 37.57
N LYS A 596 -2.06 13.81 37.85
CA LYS A 596 -1.36 12.63 38.42
C LYS A 596 -0.22 12.15 37.53
N ASN A 597 -0.47 12.03 36.23
CA ASN A 597 0.54 11.59 35.27
C ASN A 597 1.72 12.58 35.20
N PHE A 598 1.43 13.88 35.17
CA PHE A 598 2.47 14.91 35.25
C PHE A 598 3.31 14.79 36.52
N VAL A 599 2.67 14.66 37.68
CA VAL A 599 3.35 14.52 38.97
C VAL A 599 4.18 13.24 39.06
N ASN A 600 3.68 12.13 38.52
CA ASN A 600 4.43 10.86 38.45
C ASN A 600 5.69 11.02 37.60
N SER A 601 5.57 11.61 36.40
CA SER A 601 6.71 11.89 35.52
C SER A 601 7.73 12.84 36.16
N TYR A 602 7.25 13.87 36.88
CA TYR A 602 8.08 14.75 37.68
C TYR A 602 8.82 13.98 38.79
N ASN A 603 8.13 13.10 39.52
CA ASN A 603 8.71 12.30 40.60
C ASN A 603 9.77 11.31 40.09
N GLU A 604 9.57 10.71 38.92
CA GLU A 604 10.57 9.87 38.27
C GLU A 604 11.81 10.66 37.86
N MET A 605 11.62 11.86 37.30
CA MET A 605 12.72 12.77 36.95
C MET A 605 13.53 13.14 38.20
N ILE A 606 12.86 13.61 39.26
CA ILE A 606 13.49 13.91 40.55
C ILE A 606 14.17 12.68 41.15
N GLY A 607 13.55 11.50 41.01
CA GLY A 607 14.12 10.22 41.42
C GLY A 607 15.45 9.92 40.72
N LYS A 608 15.50 10.04 39.39
CA LYS A 608 16.73 9.82 38.60
C LYS A 608 17.84 10.79 39.01
N ILE A 609 17.55 12.08 39.12
CA ILE A 609 18.57 13.09 39.50
C ILE A 609 19.08 12.83 40.91
N ASN A 610 18.18 12.57 41.88
CA ASN A 610 18.57 12.31 43.25
C ASN A 610 19.35 11.00 43.41
N SER A 611 19.01 9.95 42.65
CA SER A 611 19.78 8.71 42.63
C SER A 611 21.23 8.99 42.24
N VAL A 612 21.45 9.75 41.16
CA VAL A 612 22.79 10.12 40.69
C VAL A 612 23.54 10.99 41.71
N LEU A 613 22.85 11.91 42.38
CA LEU A 613 23.43 12.80 43.38
C LEU A 613 23.81 12.11 44.70
N THR A 614 23.14 11.00 45.04
CA THR A 614 23.30 10.33 46.35
C THR A 614 24.08 9.03 46.30
N GLU A 615 24.23 8.44 45.12
CA GLU A 615 24.96 7.19 44.96
C GLU A 615 26.38 7.31 45.56
N GLU A 616 26.72 6.38 46.45
CA GLU A 616 28.02 6.37 47.10
C GLU A 616 29.11 5.91 46.12
N ARG A 617 30.27 6.57 46.19
CA ARG A 617 31.42 6.23 45.36
C ARG A 617 32.18 5.07 45.96
N ASP A 618 32.15 3.90 45.33
CA ASP A 618 33.05 2.81 45.72
C ASP A 618 34.46 3.04 45.16
N ARG A 619 35.35 3.55 46.02
CA ARG A 619 36.73 3.86 45.65
C ARG A 619 37.61 2.62 45.43
N LYS A 620 37.14 1.42 45.80
CA LYS A 620 37.90 0.17 45.60
C LYS A 620 37.90 -0.30 44.15
N TYR A 621 36.99 0.23 43.33
CA TYR A 621 36.81 -0.16 41.93
C TYR A 621 37.17 1.02 41.02
N PRO A 622 38.47 1.28 40.75
CA PRO A 622 38.87 2.20 39.69
C PRO A 622 38.52 1.62 38.31
N PRO A 623 38.45 2.43 37.24
CA PRO A 623 38.32 1.90 35.89
C PRO A 623 39.43 0.87 35.58
N LEU A 624 39.10 -0.22 34.90
CA LEU A 624 40.07 -1.26 34.59
C LEU A 624 41.09 -0.78 33.55
N THR A 625 42.36 -1.17 33.72
CA THR A 625 43.40 -1.01 32.69
C THR A 625 43.22 -2.04 31.57
N ASP A 626 43.88 -1.82 30.43
CA ASP A 626 43.79 -2.75 29.29
C ASP A 626 44.31 -4.16 29.65
N ASP A 627 45.35 -4.25 30.48
CA ASP A 627 45.87 -5.53 31.00
C ASP A 627 44.87 -6.21 31.92
N GLN A 628 44.22 -5.46 32.82
CA GLN A 628 43.21 -6.03 33.73
C GLN A 628 42.00 -6.53 32.94
N LYS A 629 41.54 -5.79 31.92
CA LYS A 629 40.46 -6.22 31.04
C LYS A 629 40.81 -7.51 30.30
N ARG A 630 42.05 -7.65 29.81
CA ARG A 630 42.52 -8.90 29.14
C ARG A 630 42.61 -10.10 30.08
N ALA A 631 42.76 -9.86 31.38
CA ALA A 631 42.90 -10.90 32.41
C ALA A 631 41.56 -11.30 33.07
N MET A 632 40.45 -10.64 32.73
CA MET A 632 39.13 -10.85 33.34
C MET A 632 38.11 -11.33 32.31
N SER A 633 37.08 -12.06 32.75
CA SER A 633 35.94 -12.41 31.90
C SER A 633 35.01 -11.21 31.65
N GLU A 634 34.19 -11.26 30.61
CA GLU A 634 33.25 -10.18 30.26
C GLU A 634 32.26 -9.85 31.40
N ASP A 635 31.76 -10.88 32.09
CA ASP A 635 30.84 -10.71 33.23
C ASP A 635 31.51 -10.03 34.43
N GLU A 636 32.78 -10.36 34.69
CA GLU A 636 33.56 -9.73 35.74
C GLU A 636 33.87 -8.27 35.40
N ILE A 637 34.23 -7.98 34.14
CA ILE A 637 34.42 -6.62 33.64
C ILE A 637 33.14 -5.81 33.81
N LYS A 638 31.99 -6.34 33.42
CA LYS A 638 30.70 -5.65 33.55
C LYS A 638 30.39 -5.29 35.00
N LYS A 639 30.46 -6.27 35.91
CA LYS A 639 30.21 -6.05 37.35
C LYS A 639 31.21 -5.05 37.95
N TRP A 640 32.46 -5.09 37.49
CA TRP A 640 33.48 -4.14 37.93
C TRP A 640 33.18 -2.73 37.42
N GLU A 641 32.85 -2.56 36.13
CA GLU A 641 32.53 -1.27 35.54
C GLU A 641 31.25 -0.67 36.14
N GLU A 642 30.24 -1.48 36.46
CA GLU A 642 29.05 -1.04 37.20
C GLU A 642 29.44 -0.38 38.54
N LYS A 643 30.29 -1.06 39.33
CA LYS A 643 30.81 -0.48 40.59
C LYS A 643 31.70 0.73 40.34
N ALA A 644 32.53 0.72 39.30
CA ALA A 644 33.43 1.81 38.96
C ALA A 644 32.72 3.07 38.42
N LYS A 645 31.49 2.93 37.93
CA LYS A 645 30.60 4.05 37.52
C LYS A 645 29.83 4.67 38.68
N SER A 646 29.68 3.95 39.79
CA SER A 646 28.90 4.42 40.95
C SER A 646 29.38 5.77 41.51
N GLY A 647 28.45 6.67 41.81
CA GLY A 647 28.72 7.90 42.55
C GLY A 647 29.64 8.90 41.84
N LEU A 648 29.76 8.82 40.50
CA LEU A 648 30.61 9.72 39.71
C LEU A 648 30.17 11.19 39.74
N LEU A 649 28.86 11.41 39.88
CA LEU A 649 28.23 12.74 39.96
C LEU A 649 27.61 12.98 41.34
N ARG A 650 28.12 12.30 42.37
CA ARG A 650 27.72 12.53 43.76
C ARG A 650 28.00 13.99 44.12
N ASN A 651 27.00 14.66 44.69
CA ASN A 651 27.04 16.09 45.02
C ASN A 651 27.41 17.00 43.83
N ASP A 652 26.97 16.65 42.61
CA ASP A 652 27.17 17.51 41.46
C ASP A 652 26.39 18.83 41.58
N SER A 653 27.10 19.96 41.51
CA SER A 653 26.51 21.28 41.75
C SER A 653 25.46 21.69 40.71
N ILE A 654 25.59 21.25 39.45
CA ILE A 654 24.62 21.59 38.41
C ILE A 654 23.30 20.86 38.69
N LEU A 655 23.39 19.56 38.95
CA LEU A 655 22.23 18.73 39.27
C LEU A 655 21.57 19.14 40.61
N GLU A 656 22.35 19.50 41.64
CA GLU A 656 21.83 20.05 42.90
C GLU A 656 21.07 21.35 42.70
N ASN A 657 21.58 22.25 41.85
CA ASN A 657 20.91 23.50 41.51
C ASN A 657 19.58 23.27 40.78
N ILE A 658 19.52 22.30 39.86
CA ILE A 658 18.26 21.92 39.18
C ILE A 658 17.22 21.49 40.21
N VAL A 659 17.56 20.54 41.10
CA VAL A 659 16.64 20.05 42.13
C VAL A 659 16.19 21.18 43.07
N THR A 660 17.11 22.06 43.45
CA THR A 660 16.82 23.20 44.33
C THR A 660 15.86 24.19 43.66
N ASN A 661 16.11 24.55 42.40
CA ASN A 661 15.25 25.45 41.65
C ASN A 661 13.85 24.85 41.41
N LEU A 662 13.77 23.54 41.09
CA LEU A 662 12.49 22.84 40.95
C LEU A 662 11.71 22.83 42.26
N ARG A 663 12.37 22.57 43.39
CA ARG A 663 11.71 22.62 44.71
C ARG A 663 11.20 24.02 45.04
N ARG A 664 12.00 25.05 44.74
CA ARG A 664 11.61 26.44 44.95
C ARG A 664 10.40 26.81 44.10
N ALA A 665 10.38 26.43 42.83
CA ALA A 665 9.25 26.68 41.92
C ALA A 665 7.91 26.10 42.40
N LEU A 666 7.93 25.01 43.17
CA LEU A 666 6.73 24.37 43.73
C LEU A 666 6.21 25.05 45.00
N TYR A 667 7.09 25.69 45.79
CA TYR A 667 6.72 26.26 47.10
C TYR A 667 6.54 27.79 47.06
N ASP A 668 7.32 28.49 46.24
CA ASP A 668 7.23 29.95 46.13
C ASP A 668 5.86 30.37 45.58
N LYS A 669 5.28 31.40 46.20
CA LYS A 669 3.97 31.93 45.79
C LYS A 669 3.99 32.38 44.33
N VAL A 670 2.91 32.08 43.61
CA VAL A 670 2.64 32.63 42.27
C VAL A 670 1.89 33.95 42.44
N GLU A 671 2.46 35.06 41.96
CA GLU A 671 1.79 36.36 42.01
C GLU A 671 0.50 36.31 41.19
N GLY A 672 -0.60 36.84 41.72
CA GLY A 672 -1.91 36.77 41.06
C GLY A 672 -2.67 35.45 41.25
N SER A 673 -2.05 34.39 41.77
CA SER A 673 -2.76 33.16 42.16
C SER A 673 -3.28 33.24 43.59
N SER A 674 -4.54 32.82 43.79
CA SER A 674 -5.18 32.69 45.11
C SER A 674 -4.86 31.37 45.82
N LEU A 675 -4.25 30.41 45.11
CA LEU A 675 -3.98 29.06 45.59
C LEU A 675 -2.47 28.75 45.66
N SER A 676 -2.15 27.65 46.31
CA SER A 676 -0.82 27.03 46.39
C SER A 676 -0.97 25.51 46.28
N LEU A 677 0.08 24.78 45.91
CA LEU A 677 -0.01 23.32 45.66
C LEU A 677 -0.62 22.55 46.83
N TYR A 678 -0.24 22.87 48.07
CA TYR A 678 -0.74 22.16 49.24
C TYR A 678 -2.26 22.35 49.44
N GLN A 679 -2.81 23.49 49.00
CA GLN A 679 -4.25 23.79 49.10
C GLN A 679 -5.07 22.97 48.10
N ILE A 680 -4.45 22.56 47.00
CA ILE A 680 -5.07 21.67 45.99
C ILE A 680 -4.72 20.19 46.24
N GLY A 681 -4.20 19.85 47.43
CA GLY A 681 -3.88 18.46 47.78
C GLY A 681 -2.56 17.94 47.21
N ILE A 682 -1.70 18.78 46.65
CA ILE A 682 -0.36 18.37 46.17
C ILE A 682 0.69 18.88 47.17
N THR A 683 1.31 17.96 47.89
CA THR A 683 2.33 18.30 48.90
C THR A 683 3.70 17.76 48.53
N THR A 684 4.77 18.36 49.04
CA THR A 684 6.09 17.71 49.02
C THR A 684 6.14 16.61 50.08
N GLY A 685 6.82 15.50 49.77
CA GLY A 685 7.15 14.47 50.74
C GLY A 685 8.11 14.94 51.84
N THR A 686 8.71 14.00 52.56
CA THR A 686 9.72 14.32 53.59
C THR A 686 10.95 15.00 52.99
N TYR A 687 11.75 15.71 53.81
CA TYR A 687 13.01 16.30 53.35
C TYR A 687 13.95 15.27 52.69
N GLN A 688 13.87 14.02 53.14
CA GLN A 688 14.63 12.88 52.61
C GLN A 688 14.17 12.44 51.22
N GLU A 689 12.93 12.75 50.84
CA GLU A 689 12.37 12.50 49.51
C GLU A 689 12.73 13.60 48.50
N LYS A 690 13.51 14.60 48.93
CA LYS A 690 14.26 15.54 48.10
C LYS A 690 13.43 16.26 47.02
N GLY A 691 12.18 16.57 47.32
CA GLY A 691 11.29 17.33 46.44
C GLY A 691 10.34 16.49 45.61
N LYS A 692 10.20 15.18 45.87
CA LYS A 692 9.07 14.42 45.34
C LYS A 692 7.73 14.97 45.87
N LEU A 693 6.71 14.85 45.04
CA LEU A 693 5.34 15.27 45.28
C LEU A 693 4.47 14.06 45.67
N VAL A 694 3.49 14.31 46.53
CA VAL A 694 2.46 13.37 46.96
C VAL A 694 1.10 14.02 46.69
N ILE A 695 0.16 13.25 46.16
CA ILE A 695 -1.18 13.71 45.79
C ILE A 695 -2.21 13.14 46.76
N ASP A 696 -3.03 14.03 47.33
CA ASP A 696 -4.32 13.72 47.91
C ASP A 696 -5.39 13.90 46.82
N GLU A 697 -5.80 12.80 46.20
CA GLU A 697 -6.74 12.82 45.07
C GLU A 697 -8.12 13.39 45.46
N THR A 698 -8.52 13.20 46.72
CA THR A 698 -9.82 13.70 47.20
C THR A 698 -9.79 15.23 47.28
N LYS A 699 -8.72 15.80 47.85
CA LYS A 699 -8.55 17.26 47.90
C LYS A 699 -8.33 17.88 46.53
N LEU A 700 -7.58 17.21 45.65
CA LEU A 700 -7.36 17.68 44.29
C LEU A 700 -8.67 17.74 43.51
N LYS A 701 -9.50 16.69 43.60
CA LYS A 701 -10.81 16.65 42.97
C LYS A 701 -11.75 17.71 43.53
N ALA A 702 -11.76 17.91 44.85
CA ALA A 702 -12.54 18.99 45.48
C ALA A 702 -12.09 20.38 45.00
N ALA A 703 -10.78 20.64 44.95
CA ALA A 703 -10.25 21.92 44.49
C ALA A 703 -10.58 22.21 43.02
N LEU A 704 -10.54 21.20 42.15
CA LEU A 704 -10.94 21.34 40.74
C LEU A 704 -12.44 21.61 40.59
N ASN A 705 -13.29 20.99 41.40
CA ASN A 705 -14.74 21.25 41.37
C ASN A 705 -15.08 22.66 41.87
N ASP A 706 -14.44 23.10 42.97
CA ASP A 706 -14.82 24.33 43.65
C ASP A 706 -14.14 25.57 43.04
N ASN A 707 -12.94 25.41 42.45
CA ASN A 707 -12.07 26.52 42.03
C ASN A 707 -11.29 26.21 40.74
N PHE A 708 -11.93 25.59 39.75
CA PHE A 708 -11.29 25.13 38.49
C PHE A 708 -10.32 26.17 37.89
N ASP A 709 -10.81 27.39 37.62
CA ASP A 709 -10.02 28.44 36.97
C ASP A 709 -8.77 28.82 37.79
N ALA A 710 -8.89 28.87 39.12
CA ALA A 710 -7.76 29.18 40.00
C ALA A 710 -6.73 28.06 40.01
N VAL A 711 -7.16 26.78 39.92
CA VAL A 711 -6.26 25.64 39.79
C VAL A 711 -5.54 25.69 38.44
N VAL A 712 -6.26 25.92 37.34
CA VAL A 712 -5.66 26.05 36.01
C VAL A 712 -4.64 27.19 35.99
N GLN A 713 -5.02 28.37 36.48
CA GLN A 713 -4.14 29.54 36.58
C GLN A 713 -2.87 29.22 37.38
N LEU A 714 -2.97 28.51 38.51
CA LEU A 714 -1.81 28.14 39.33
C LEU A 714 -0.72 27.41 38.52
N PHE A 715 -1.11 26.58 37.54
CA PHE A 715 -0.17 25.88 36.66
C PHE A 715 0.24 26.72 35.45
N THR A 716 -0.72 27.32 34.76
CA THR A 716 -0.54 27.81 33.38
C THR A 716 -0.18 29.29 33.28
N GLN A 717 -0.40 30.08 34.34
CA GLN A 717 -0.32 31.55 34.30
C GLN A 717 0.94 32.04 33.58
N SER A 718 0.77 32.86 32.56
CA SER A 718 1.86 33.45 31.80
C SER A 718 2.32 34.77 32.42
N SER A 719 3.62 35.07 32.29
CA SER A 719 4.15 36.41 32.53
C SER A 719 3.97 37.32 31.31
N GLN A 720 4.02 38.62 31.55
CA GLN A 720 4.17 39.63 30.50
C GLN A 720 5.45 39.47 29.66
N TYR A 721 6.49 38.83 30.20
CA TYR A 721 7.72 38.52 29.47
C TYR A 721 7.77 37.06 29.07
N THR A 722 8.14 36.79 27.82
CA THR A 722 8.44 35.43 27.34
C THR A 722 9.74 34.88 27.94
N TYR A 723 9.93 33.57 27.90
CA TYR A 723 11.19 32.94 28.32
C TYR A 723 12.39 33.54 27.57
N SER A 724 12.27 33.68 26.25
CA SER A 724 13.32 34.25 25.37
C SER A 724 13.68 35.69 25.71
N GLU A 725 12.72 36.54 26.07
CA GLU A 725 12.99 37.92 26.46
C GLU A 725 13.66 38.02 27.84
N SER A 726 13.40 37.05 28.71
CA SER A 726 13.89 37.03 30.09
C SER A 726 15.28 36.41 30.26
N ILE A 727 15.72 35.56 29.31
CA ILE A 727 16.88 34.67 29.51
C ILE A 727 18.21 35.41 29.77
N ASN A 728 18.37 36.63 29.23
CA ASN A 728 19.59 37.45 29.41
C ASN A 728 19.32 38.75 30.19
N ASP A 729 18.17 38.88 30.83
CA ASP A 729 17.77 40.08 31.58
C ASP A 729 17.29 39.66 32.97
N SER A 730 18.10 39.89 33.99
CA SER A 730 17.82 39.45 35.37
C SER A 730 16.56 40.10 35.95
N GLY A 731 16.24 41.33 35.54
CA GLY A 731 15.02 42.02 35.95
C GLY A 731 13.79 41.33 35.38
N LYS A 732 13.77 41.14 34.05
CA LYS A 732 12.68 40.41 33.37
C LYS A 732 12.57 38.96 33.84
N ARG A 733 13.71 38.32 34.15
CA ARG A 733 13.74 36.95 34.70
C ARG A 733 13.06 36.88 36.06
N SER A 734 13.33 37.84 36.93
CA SER A 734 12.68 37.91 38.25
C SER A 734 11.17 38.16 38.13
N THR A 735 10.76 39.12 37.29
CA THR A 735 9.34 39.38 37.03
C THR A 735 8.64 38.14 36.46
N ARG A 736 9.24 37.51 35.44
CA ARG A 736 8.71 36.29 34.84
C ARG A 736 8.57 35.18 35.87
N TYR A 737 9.57 34.95 36.71
CA TYR A 737 9.49 33.92 37.74
C TYR A 737 8.30 34.15 38.67
N ASN A 738 8.14 35.37 39.19
CA ASN A 738 7.08 35.68 40.14
C ASN A 738 5.67 35.56 39.54
N GLU A 739 5.48 36.06 38.32
CA GLU A 739 4.18 36.05 37.62
C GLU A 739 3.83 34.68 37.04
N SER A 740 4.81 33.86 36.66
CA SER A 740 4.56 32.61 35.95
C SER A 740 4.01 31.53 36.87
N GLY A 741 3.04 30.77 36.38
CA GLY A 741 2.51 29.57 37.01
C GLY A 741 3.57 28.47 37.15
N ILE A 742 3.24 27.45 37.94
CA ILE A 742 4.19 26.40 38.34
C ILE A 742 4.73 25.63 37.14
N ALA A 743 3.87 25.32 36.17
CA ALA A 743 4.26 24.56 34.99
C ALA A 743 5.21 25.38 34.10
N GLN A 744 4.95 26.68 33.95
CA GLN A 744 5.81 27.62 33.26
C GLN A 744 7.18 27.73 33.94
N ARG A 745 7.22 27.85 35.28
CA ARG A 745 8.47 27.88 36.06
C ARG A 745 9.29 26.60 35.90
N ILE A 746 8.64 25.43 35.93
CA ILE A 746 9.30 24.14 35.71
C ILE A 746 9.86 24.09 34.29
N ASN A 747 9.07 24.44 33.26
CA ASN A 747 9.53 24.47 31.88
C ASN A 747 10.74 25.39 31.73
N ASP A 748 10.69 26.59 32.28
CA ASP A 748 11.79 27.55 32.28
C ASP A 748 13.09 26.96 32.88
N ILE A 749 13.01 26.25 34.01
CA ILE A 749 14.16 25.58 34.64
C ILE A 749 14.71 24.46 33.74
N LEU A 750 13.82 23.70 33.09
CA LEU A 750 14.23 22.68 32.13
C LEU A 750 14.95 23.34 30.94
N GLN A 751 14.38 24.37 30.34
CA GLN A 751 14.98 25.09 29.21
C GLN A 751 16.33 25.72 29.57
N ASP A 752 16.51 26.25 30.79
CA ASP A 752 17.80 26.76 31.26
C ASP A 752 18.91 25.68 31.16
N ASN A 753 18.54 24.41 31.32
CA ASN A 753 19.47 23.28 31.38
C ASN A 753 19.57 22.47 30.08
N ILE A 754 18.48 22.37 29.30
CA ILE A 754 18.40 21.45 28.14
C ILE A 754 17.96 22.09 26.82
N ARG A 755 17.76 23.41 26.73
CA ARG A 755 17.41 24.05 25.46
C ARG A 755 18.49 23.80 24.40
N ILE A 756 18.05 23.55 23.17
CA ILE A 756 18.94 23.41 22.00
C ILE A 756 19.20 24.73 21.28
N THR A 757 18.46 25.78 21.63
CA THR A 757 18.62 27.12 21.07
C THR A 757 19.69 27.90 21.82
N ARG A 758 20.45 28.71 21.08
CA ARG A 758 21.49 29.57 21.67
C ARG A 758 20.85 30.85 22.22
N ASN A 759 21.33 31.30 23.38
CA ASN A 759 21.02 32.63 23.90
C ASN A 759 21.88 33.71 23.18
N SER A 760 21.73 34.97 23.56
CA SER A 760 22.52 36.08 23.01
C SER A 760 24.03 35.95 23.24
N ASN A 761 24.44 35.17 24.25
CA ASN A 761 25.86 34.85 24.52
C ASN A 761 26.36 33.63 23.73
N GLY A 762 25.55 33.09 22.81
CA GLY A 762 25.90 31.92 22.00
C GLY A 762 25.81 30.58 22.74
N GLN A 763 25.32 30.55 23.98
CA GLN A 763 25.27 29.34 24.81
C GLN A 763 23.91 28.65 24.73
N LYS A 764 23.91 27.32 24.71
CA LYS A 764 22.75 26.45 24.88
C LYS A 764 22.49 26.14 26.37
N GLY A 765 21.63 25.18 26.65
CA GLY A 765 21.34 24.73 28.01
C GLY A 765 22.60 24.26 28.76
N ILE A 766 22.66 24.50 30.07
CA ILE A 766 23.86 24.25 30.90
C ILE A 766 24.36 22.80 30.77
N LEU A 767 23.46 21.82 30.76
CA LEU A 767 23.85 20.41 30.66
C LEU A 767 24.33 20.04 29.25
N LEU A 768 23.84 20.71 28.21
CA LEU A 768 24.31 20.53 26.84
C LEU A 768 25.73 21.10 26.68
N GLU A 769 26.01 22.27 27.25
CA GLU A 769 27.37 22.83 27.28
C GLU A 769 28.33 21.98 28.13
N LYS A 770 27.82 21.25 29.13
CA LYS A 770 28.60 20.35 29.97
C LYS A 770 28.92 19.01 29.29
N ALA A 771 27.92 18.32 28.74
CA ALA A 771 28.02 16.92 28.30
C ALA A 771 27.50 16.64 26.88
N GLY A 772 26.79 17.60 26.28
CA GLY A 772 26.20 17.47 24.94
C GLY A 772 24.97 16.57 24.87
N LEU A 773 24.26 16.66 23.74
CA LEU A 773 23.10 15.83 23.40
C LEU A 773 23.35 15.12 22.07
N VAL A 774 23.05 13.82 22.00
CA VAL A 774 23.22 13.01 20.77
C VAL A 774 22.35 13.58 19.64
N GLY A 775 22.95 13.73 18.45
CA GLY A 775 22.30 14.33 17.27
C GLY A 775 22.25 15.86 17.26
N ASP A 776 22.76 16.52 18.31
CA ASP A 776 22.97 17.97 18.34
C ASP A 776 24.46 18.30 18.16
N MET A 777 24.78 19.52 17.69
CA MET A 777 26.17 19.97 17.56
C MET A 777 26.96 19.87 18.87
N THR A 778 26.29 20.03 20.02
CA THR A 778 26.92 19.87 21.34
C THR A 778 27.37 18.45 21.64
N GLU A 779 26.97 17.44 20.87
CA GLU A 779 27.50 16.08 20.97
C GLU A 779 29.03 16.04 20.90
N TYR A 780 29.60 16.89 20.03
CA TYR A 780 31.03 16.91 19.68
C TYR A 780 31.78 18.12 20.24
N ASP A 781 31.03 19.15 20.66
CA ASP A 781 31.57 20.40 21.20
C ASP A 781 30.88 20.75 22.52
N ASN A 782 31.53 20.35 23.62
CA ASN A 782 31.12 20.61 25.01
C ASN A 782 32.32 20.43 25.93
N LEU A 783 32.17 20.84 27.21
CA LEU A 783 33.26 20.80 28.18
C LEU A 783 33.87 19.41 28.38
N LEU A 784 33.04 18.38 28.61
CA LEU A 784 33.54 17.02 28.87
C LEU A 784 34.21 16.40 27.65
N VAL A 785 33.69 16.65 26.44
CA VAL A 785 34.34 16.18 25.21
C VAL A 785 35.69 16.88 24.99
N ASN A 786 35.80 18.17 25.30
CA ASN A 786 37.07 18.87 25.22
C ASN A 786 38.08 18.37 26.27
N GLU A 787 37.64 18.05 27.48
CA GLU A 787 38.48 17.40 28.50
C GLU A 787 38.93 15.99 28.07
N ILE A 788 38.05 15.20 27.45
CA ILE A 788 38.38 13.87 26.90
C ILE A 788 39.43 14.00 25.78
N LYS A 789 39.24 14.91 24.82
CA LYS A 789 40.23 15.17 23.74
C LYS A 789 41.59 15.59 24.30
N ALA A 790 41.62 16.39 25.36
CA ALA A 790 42.86 16.78 26.02
C ALA A 790 43.56 15.58 26.68
N LYS A 791 42.79 14.66 27.29
CA LYS A 791 43.33 13.42 27.84
C LYS A 791 43.84 12.48 26.74
N ASP A 792 43.12 12.33 25.64
CA ASP A 792 43.55 11.52 24.49
C ASP A 792 44.88 12.07 23.92
N THR A 793 44.99 13.39 23.74
CA THR A 793 46.24 14.04 23.30
C THR A 793 47.41 13.79 24.29
N LEU A 794 47.13 13.80 25.59
CA LEU A 794 48.14 13.51 26.61
C LEU A 794 48.56 12.03 26.58
N ILE A 795 47.61 11.12 26.41
CA ILE A 795 47.86 9.68 26.27
C ILE A 795 48.77 9.44 25.06
N ASP A 796 48.46 10.03 23.90
CA ASP A 796 49.28 9.92 22.69
C ASP A 796 50.72 10.39 22.91
N LYS A 797 50.89 11.56 23.56
CA LYS A 797 52.23 12.08 23.91
C LYS A 797 52.98 11.18 24.88
N MET A 798 52.28 10.59 25.85
CA MET A 798 52.90 9.69 26.81
C MET A 798 53.26 8.35 26.17
N LEU A 799 52.42 7.81 25.27
CA LEU A 799 52.71 6.60 24.50
C LEU A 799 53.91 6.80 23.56
N ALA A 800 54.03 7.96 22.91
CA ALA A 800 55.22 8.27 22.10
C ALA A 800 56.51 8.26 22.94
N LYS A 801 56.49 8.90 24.13
CA LYS A 801 57.63 8.88 25.06
C LYS A 801 57.92 7.49 25.62
N LEU A 802 56.87 6.70 25.87
CA LEU A 802 56.98 5.33 26.32
C LEU A 802 57.73 4.50 25.27
N TYR A 803 57.34 4.64 24.00
CA TYR A 803 57.98 3.98 22.88
C TYR A 803 59.46 4.39 22.71
N GLU A 804 59.78 5.68 22.78
CA GLU A 804 61.17 6.17 22.71
C GLU A 804 62.03 5.59 23.85
N LYS A 805 61.47 5.48 25.06
CA LYS A 805 62.17 4.94 26.22
C LYS A 805 62.36 3.42 26.13
N GLU A 806 61.36 2.72 25.62
CA GLU A 806 61.44 1.29 25.32
C GLU A 806 62.54 1.01 24.30
N GLU A 807 62.55 1.74 23.17
CA GLU A 807 63.62 1.67 22.16
C GLU A 807 65.00 2.01 22.74
N TYR A 808 65.09 3.01 23.62
CA TYR A 808 66.33 3.31 24.32
C TYR A 808 66.83 2.10 25.12
N TYR A 809 65.97 1.45 25.91
CA TYR A 809 66.37 0.27 26.66
C TYR A 809 66.78 -0.88 25.74
N TYR A 810 65.99 -1.18 24.69
CA TYR A 810 66.37 -2.18 23.69
C TYR A 810 67.73 -1.88 23.05
N SER A 811 68.02 -0.62 22.72
CA SER A 811 69.32 -0.22 22.16
C SER A 811 70.48 -0.42 23.14
N LYS A 812 70.26 -0.20 24.44
CA LYS A 812 71.26 -0.43 25.49
C LYS A 812 71.52 -1.91 25.71
N PHE A 813 70.47 -2.73 25.70
CA PHE A 813 70.61 -4.18 25.79
C PHE A 813 71.30 -4.76 24.55
N ALA A 814 70.95 -4.30 23.35
CA ALA A 814 71.63 -4.71 22.13
C ALA A 814 73.14 -4.36 22.14
N ALA A 815 73.50 -3.15 22.60
CA ALA A 815 74.91 -2.75 22.75
C ALA A 815 75.64 -3.60 23.81
N MET A 816 74.97 -3.93 24.93
CA MET A 816 75.51 -4.81 25.95
C MET A 816 75.71 -6.25 25.42
N GLU A 817 74.76 -6.79 24.67
CA GLU A 817 74.88 -8.11 24.04
C GLU A 817 76.03 -8.16 23.04
N GLN A 818 76.22 -7.11 22.24
CA GLN A 818 77.35 -7.00 21.32
C GLN A 818 78.70 -6.97 22.05
N LEU A 819 78.78 -6.24 23.18
CA LEU A 819 79.97 -6.20 24.03
C LEU A 819 80.23 -7.55 24.70
N LEU A 820 79.20 -8.22 25.21
CA LEU A 820 79.32 -9.56 25.80
C LEU A 820 79.79 -10.58 24.75
N GLY A 821 79.22 -10.60 23.56
CA GLY A 821 79.70 -11.47 22.47
C GLY A 821 81.15 -11.16 22.04
N SER A 822 81.55 -9.88 22.08
CA SER A 822 82.95 -9.48 21.84
C SER A 822 83.88 -9.94 22.97
N MET A 823 83.43 -9.89 24.23
CA MET A 823 84.17 -10.40 25.39
C MET A 823 84.27 -11.93 25.39
N GLU A 824 83.21 -12.63 24.99
CA GLU A 824 83.20 -14.09 24.86
C GLU A 824 84.16 -14.54 23.76
N SER A 825 84.16 -13.87 22.60
CA SER A 825 85.12 -14.14 21.52
C SER A 825 86.57 -13.79 21.91
N GLN A 826 86.79 -12.70 22.65
CA GLN A 826 88.12 -12.33 23.16
C GLN A 826 88.61 -13.30 24.26
N SER A 827 87.71 -13.76 25.14
CA SER A 827 88.00 -14.78 26.16
C SER A 827 88.32 -16.14 25.52
N ALA A 828 87.57 -16.52 24.48
CA ALA A 828 87.86 -17.71 23.69
C ALA A 828 89.21 -17.60 22.97
N TRP A 829 89.53 -16.44 22.40
CA TRP A 829 90.84 -16.16 21.79
C TRP A 829 91.98 -16.21 22.82
N LEU A 830 91.83 -15.59 24.00
CA LEU A 830 92.80 -15.67 25.09
C LEU A 830 92.96 -17.11 25.59
N SER A 831 91.87 -17.86 25.73
CA SER A 831 91.90 -19.27 26.14
C SER A 831 92.62 -20.15 25.11
N GLN A 832 92.50 -19.85 23.82
CA GLN A 832 93.30 -20.51 22.76
C GLN A 832 94.79 -20.13 22.84
N GLN A 833 95.10 -18.87 23.13
CA GLN A 833 96.49 -18.39 23.23
C GLN A 833 97.22 -18.93 24.47
N PHE A 834 96.52 -19.11 25.60
CA PHE A 834 97.07 -19.69 26.83
C PHE A 834 96.96 -21.22 26.90
N GLY A 835 96.08 -21.84 26.10
CA GLY A 835 95.98 -23.30 25.98
C GLY A 835 96.98 -23.92 25.01
N GLY A 836 97.62 -23.12 24.14
CA GLY A 836 98.59 -23.57 23.14
C GLY A 836 100.04 -23.74 23.63
N SER A 837 100.35 -23.49 24.91
CA SER A 837 101.70 -23.58 25.48
C SER A 837 101.98 -24.89 26.25
N SER A 838 101.24 -25.96 25.95
CA SER A 838 101.52 -27.32 26.43
C SER A 838 101.75 -28.26 25.25
N SER A 839 102.94 -28.17 24.66
CA SER A 839 103.65 -29.25 23.95
C SER A 839 105.13 -28.90 23.88
#